data_AF-A0A1Y6F971-F1
#
_entry.id   AF-A0A1Y6F971-F1
#
_cell.length_a   1.000
_cell.length_b   1.000
_cell.length_c   1.000
_cell.angle_alpha   90.00
_cell.angle_beta   90.00
_cell.angle_gamma   90.00
#
_symmetry.space_group_name_H-M   'P 1'
#
loop_
_entity.id
_entity.type
_entity.pdbx_description
1 polymer ?
#
loop_
_entity_poly.entity_id
_entity_poly.type
_entity_poly.pdbx_seq_one_letter_code
_entity_poly.pdbx_strand_id
1 'polypeptide(L)'
;MIRRTSRSMRLVTAAALAGMLALGFTATAATTAIAAPAASGTSTASATLVEAAAKTAATKSGPANSAFGVQMLDSDGGTLQASTPLADWTSGDTVTQNAASTGDLYKLNTTRTEGLVSRAASDGARSTIASGTFQLRDRVPVTFTGLTSECTADGSSTVSFDTLTVNGVDALDPARIATGYTVDLPVSSTWGATKLYIGERTTDASGRSQTTALRIEAEAGSSEIWRVKLGQVACTPAAPATTPALVSGITVTAPNGTPIVAGEPSLTASGTKTDATFSAPTPPIAAKGVTVSRTDDSAAKVLIDSFTQVPDTSSVGEYMWSAFRVYGLALDVAADGSSVVSFPGSNSGLFVNGVWINTGTDLYTGLDAQGTPRVTVRFNERVAQPDGSVLITAVHYTDLTGTYPSVALGTVRWSAPSTVPTPDPEPTPQPDSPLPSRYAYALSASGPSVVSPVALVTPDAAAAAAASAKAPNAVANSDVVRPDTASSETASSAASPDAATLGAAQLEVATVTDGVAGQISATGARASNAADTATAQVDSLTLYPGSSLEVSLSNIRVALTKTGATMTTGGGTVDGQTIPAGEIAPNTVVQLAGRSAVITLNLQKGAADGFSVTGVDVNDMLGLGARVRVAAITADAPDVPTPVDPGTGPGSGSGSPGTGTPETGSGSGSGSGGELGNGAIGQNFVSPQASSTRPLADTGMSTAPLALAAALSVLALATGAGLLLRRRRRLTAS
;
A
#
# COMPACT_ATOMS: atom_id res chain seq x y z
N MET A 1 -34.73 -59.39 -41.92
CA MET A 1 -33.85 -60.57 -42.11
C MET A 1 -32.40 -60.12 -41.90
N ILE A 2 -31.53 -60.98 -41.32
CA ILE A 2 -30.05 -60.84 -41.28
C ILE A 2 -29.51 -59.69 -40.39
N ARG A 3 -28.46 -59.82 -39.53
CA ARG A 3 -27.72 -60.98 -38.93
C ARG A 3 -26.79 -60.45 -37.78
N ARG A 4 -26.62 -61.26 -36.71
CA ARG A 4 -25.34 -61.63 -35.99
C ARG A 4 -24.43 -60.51 -35.38
N THR A 5 -23.50 -60.76 -34.43
CA THR A 5 -23.07 -61.99 -33.70
C THR A 5 -22.48 -61.69 -32.30
N SER A 6 -22.47 -62.71 -31.44
CA SER A 6 -21.80 -62.79 -30.12
C SER A 6 -20.28 -63.00 -30.20
N ARG A 7 -19.54 -62.68 -29.11
CA ARG A 7 -18.33 -63.41 -28.67
C ARG A 7 -18.03 -63.24 -27.17
N SER A 8 -17.58 -64.33 -26.54
CA SER A 8 -16.98 -64.39 -25.19
C SER A 8 -15.89 -65.48 -25.17
N MET A 9 -14.71 -65.23 -24.56
CA MET A 9 -13.95 -66.12 -23.65
C MET A 9 -12.51 -65.65 -23.39
N ARG A 10 -11.82 -66.34 -22.45
CA ARG A 10 -10.68 -65.88 -21.63
C ARG A 10 -9.29 -66.42 -22.05
N LEU A 11 -8.26 -65.68 -21.63
CA LEU A 11 -6.88 -66.05 -21.20
C LEU A 11 -6.00 -67.01 -22.03
N VAL A 12 -4.72 -66.63 -22.22
CA VAL A 12 -3.48 -67.36 -21.82
C VAL A 12 -2.26 -66.41 -21.98
N THR A 13 -1.12 -66.74 -21.35
CA THR A 13 0.04 -65.91 -20.97
C THR A 13 1.28 -65.93 -21.91
N ALA A 14 2.19 -64.96 -21.69
CA ALA A 14 3.69 -65.02 -21.72
C ALA A 14 4.51 -64.33 -22.87
N ALA A 15 5.36 -63.36 -22.44
CA ALA A 15 6.75 -62.98 -22.83
C ALA A 15 7.19 -62.93 -24.33
N ALA A 16 7.95 -61.94 -24.83
CA ALA A 16 9.25 -61.41 -24.33
C ALA A 16 9.74 -60.11 -25.05
N LEU A 17 10.86 -59.54 -24.54
CA LEU A 17 11.84 -58.51 -25.03
C LEU A 17 11.84 -58.08 -26.53
N ALA A 18 12.32 -56.91 -27.00
CA ALA A 18 12.95 -55.66 -26.47
C ALA A 18 12.93 -54.60 -27.62
N GLY A 19 13.31 -53.31 -27.53
CA GLY A 19 13.81 -52.43 -26.46
C GLY A 19 14.20 -51.03 -27.01
N MET A 20 14.65 -50.12 -26.13
CA MET A 20 15.16 -48.73 -26.39
C MET A 20 14.22 -47.69 -27.03
N LEU A 21 14.34 -46.38 -26.73
CA LEU A 21 14.54 -45.71 -25.43
C LEU A 21 14.10 -44.24 -25.63
N ALA A 22 13.16 -43.73 -24.84
CA ALA A 22 12.79 -42.31 -24.84
C ALA A 22 12.86 -41.78 -23.40
N LEU A 23 13.61 -40.69 -23.21
CA LEU A 23 13.78 -40.04 -21.91
C LEU A 23 12.57 -39.16 -21.60
N GLY A 24 11.80 -39.53 -20.58
CA GLY A 24 10.75 -38.71 -19.99
C GLY A 24 10.94 -38.67 -18.47
N PHE A 25 11.16 -37.48 -17.92
CA PHE A 25 11.33 -37.28 -16.47
C PHE A 25 9.98 -37.37 -15.74
N THR A 26 9.92 -38.19 -14.69
CA THR A 26 8.93 -38.06 -13.61
C THR A 26 9.67 -38.02 -12.27
N ALA A 27 9.63 -36.88 -11.59
CA ALA A 27 10.23 -36.74 -10.27
C ALA A 27 9.35 -37.41 -9.22
N THR A 28 9.82 -38.51 -8.62
CA THR A 28 9.16 -39.16 -7.48
C THR A 28 9.84 -38.72 -6.19
N ALA A 29 9.07 -38.22 -5.23
CA ALA A 29 9.60 -37.84 -3.92
C ALA A 29 10.02 -39.09 -3.14
N ALA A 30 11.32 -39.22 -2.85
CA ALA A 30 11.87 -40.32 -2.08
C ALA A 30 11.90 -39.99 -0.58
N THR A 31 10.99 -40.58 0.19
CA THR A 31 11.08 -40.64 1.65
C THR A 31 12.18 -41.64 2.06
N THR A 32 13.32 -41.14 2.51
CA THR A 32 14.34 -41.97 3.18
C THR A 32 14.09 -42.02 4.68
N ALA A 33 13.60 -43.17 5.15
CA ALA A 33 13.56 -43.48 6.57
C ALA A 33 14.97 -43.85 7.07
N ILE A 34 15.44 -43.17 8.12
CA ILE A 34 16.60 -43.61 8.91
C ILE A 34 16.10 -43.96 10.29
N ALA A 35 16.23 -45.22 10.68
CA ALA A 35 15.96 -45.70 12.04
C ALA A 35 17.27 -46.04 12.74
N ALA A 36 17.53 -45.42 13.89
CA ALA A 36 18.54 -45.80 14.88
C ALA A 36 18.21 -45.08 16.23
N PRO A 37 18.78 -45.46 17.39
CA PRO A 37 17.96 -45.75 18.56
C PRO A 37 18.11 -44.75 19.71
N ALA A 38 17.36 -44.99 20.79
CA ALA A 38 17.41 -44.21 22.01
C ALA A 38 18.80 -44.21 22.67
N ALA A 39 19.31 -43.02 22.99
CA ALA A 39 20.34 -42.79 23.99
C ALA A 39 20.12 -41.42 24.66
N SER A 40 20.17 -41.40 25.98
CA SER A 40 20.05 -40.19 26.81
C SER A 40 21.33 -39.36 26.77
N GLY A 41 21.20 -38.03 26.65
CA GLY A 41 22.35 -37.12 26.69
C GLY A 41 21.95 -35.65 26.56
N THR A 42 22.34 -34.83 27.53
CA THR A 42 22.05 -33.38 27.60
C THR A 42 22.96 -32.55 26.69
N SER A 43 22.40 -31.64 25.88
CA SER A 43 23.08 -30.40 25.49
C SER A 43 22.13 -29.30 25.00
N THR A 44 21.91 -28.30 25.86
CA THR A 44 21.29 -27.01 25.50
C THR A 44 22.31 -26.14 24.76
N ALA A 45 22.37 -26.20 23.42
CA ALA A 45 23.34 -25.40 22.65
C ALA A 45 22.91 -24.95 21.23
N SER A 46 21.73 -25.34 20.72
CA SER A 46 21.38 -25.10 19.29
C SER A 46 20.19 -24.15 19.05
N ALA A 47 19.47 -23.71 20.09
CA ALA A 47 18.32 -22.81 19.94
C ALA A 47 18.72 -21.34 19.67
N THR A 48 19.82 -20.88 20.28
CA THR A 48 20.21 -19.46 20.30
C THR A 48 20.80 -18.93 18.99
N LEU A 49 21.17 -19.79 18.04
CA LEU A 49 21.68 -19.38 16.72
C LEU A 49 20.58 -19.22 15.66
N VAL A 50 19.39 -19.79 15.88
CA VAL A 50 18.22 -19.59 14.99
C VAL A 50 17.50 -18.28 15.32
N GLU A 51 17.39 -17.92 16.61
CA GLU A 51 16.79 -16.65 17.04
C GLU A 51 17.63 -15.40 16.67
N ALA A 52 18.96 -15.54 16.58
CA ALA A 52 19.84 -14.43 16.21
C ALA A 52 19.71 -14.06 14.71
N ALA A 53 19.55 -15.05 13.82
CA ALA A 53 19.36 -14.83 12.40
C ALA A 53 17.97 -14.24 12.06
N ALA A 54 16.96 -14.54 12.88
CA ALA A 54 15.59 -14.02 12.72
C ALA A 54 15.42 -12.54 13.11
N LYS A 55 16.41 -11.90 13.74
CA LYS A 55 16.32 -10.51 14.25
C LYS A 55 17.08 -9.47 13.40
N THR A 56 17.59 -9.84 12.21
CA THR A 56 18.32 -8.91 11.33
C THR A 56 17.72 -8.77 9.93
N ALA A 57 16.42 -9.04 9.80
CA ALA A 57 15.63 -8.66 8.63
C ALA A 57 14.40 -7.87 9.08
N ALA A 58 14.58 -6.58 9.37
CA ALA A 58 13.48 -5.63 9.35
C ALA A 58 13.05 -5.47 7.88
N THR A 59 12.21 -6.39 7.41
CA THR A 59 11.61 -6.33 6.07
C THR A 59 10.82 -5.04 5.96
N LYS A 60 11.36 -4.10 5.17
CA LYS A 60 10.63 -2.92 4.69
C LYS A 60 9.31 -3.41 4.12
N SER A 61 8.20 -3.14 4.81
CA SER A 61 6.89 -3.65 4.40
C SER A 61 6.62 -3.21 2.98
N GLY A 62 6.38 -4.18 2.09
CA GLY A 62 5.96 -3.90 0.72
C GLY A 62 4.58 -3.25 0.69
N PRO A 63 4.18 -2.68 -0.46
CA PRO A 63 2.82 -2.19 -0.65
C PRO A 63 1.81 -3.32 -0.44
N ALA A 64 0.67 -3.00 0.19
CA ALA A 64 -0.39 -3.98 0.38
C ALA A 64 -0.95 -4.44 -0.98
N ASN A 65 -1.29 -3.48 -1.86
CA ASN A 65 -1.76 -3.76 -3.21
C ASN A 65 -0.90 -2.98 -4.21
N SER A 66 -0.56 -3.58 -5.36
CA SER A 66 0.29 -2.96 -6.37
C SER A 66 -0.09 -3.39 -7.78
N ALA A 67 0.00 -2.49 -8.75
CA ALA A 67 -0.23 -2.77 -10.17
C ALA A 67 0.83 -2.10 -11.04
N PHE A 68 1.27 -2.77 -12.12
CA PHE A 68 2.01 -2.11 -13.19
C PHE A 68 1.70 -2.63 -14.60
N GLY A 69 1.83 -1.72 -15.57
CA GLY A 69 1.65 -2.01 -16.99
C GLY A 69 2.76 -2.90 -17.55
N VAL A 70 3.97 -2.37 -17.67
CA VAL A 70 5.12 -3.03 -18.33
C VAL A 70 6.33 -3.08 -17.41
N GLN A 71 7.03 -4.20 -17.37
CA GLN A 71 8.41 -4.32 -16.86
C GLN A 71 9.24 -5.15 -17.85
N MET A 72 10.49 -4.75 -18.13
CA MET A 72 11.41 -5.50 -18.98
C MET A 72 12.77 -5.67 -18.29
N LEU A 73 13.29 -6.89 -18.32
CA LEU A 73 14.56 -7.28 -17.71
C LEU A 73 15.54 -7.79 -18.77
N ASP A 74 16.83 -7.54 -18.56
CA ASP A 74 17.91 -8.03 -19.40
C ASP A 74 18.32 -9.49 -19.09
N SER A 75 19.37 -9.96 -19.78
CA SER A 75 19.94 -11.30 -19.64
C SER A 75 20.48 -11.67 -18.25
N ASP A 76 20.89 -10.71 -17.42
CA ASP A 76 21.40 -10.96 -16.06
C ASP A 76 20.35 -10.70 -14.97
N GLY A 77 19.22 -10.09 -15.34
CA GLY A 77 18.11 -9.76 -14.46
C GLY A 77 18.06 -8.28 -14.08
N GLY A 78 19.00 -7.47 -14.57
CA GLY A 78 18.94 -6.01 -14.53
C GLY A 78 17.66 -5.46 -15.18
N THR A 79 17.27 -4.26 -14.77
CA THR A 79 16.02 -3.63 -15.22
C THR A 79 16.28 -2.71 -16.41
N LEU A 80 15.73 -3.06 -17.57
CA LEU A 80 15.77 -2.26 -18.79
C LEU A 80 14.61 -1.26 -18.87
N GLN A 81 13.41 -1.73 -18.52
CA GLN A 81 12.22 -0.89 -18.35
C GLN A 81 11.68 -1.14 -16.95
N ALA A 82 11.77 -0.12 -16.10
CA ALA A 82 11.14 -0.13 -14.79
C ALA A 82 9.61 -0.28 -14.92
N SER A 83 8.96 -0.78 -13.87
CA SER A 83 7.49 -0.95 -13.83
C SER A 83 6.77 0.34 -14.23
N THR A 84 6.10 0.34 -15.39
CA THR A 84 5.57 1.55 -16.04
C THR A 84 4.14 1.34 -16.56
N PRO A 85 3.16 2.17 -16.16
CA PRO A 85 3.16 2.94 -14.92
C PRO A 85 3.19 1.98 -13.72
N LEU A 86 3.63 2.45 -12.54
CA LEU A 86 3.58 1.70 -11.29
C LEU A 86 2.63 2.41 -10.32
N ALA A 87 1.64 1.69 -9.82
CA ALA A 87 0.72 2.13 -8.77
C ALA A 87 0.89 1.22 -7.55
N ASP A 88 1.48 1.75 -6.48
CA ASP A 88 1.67 1.07 -5.20
C ASP A 88 0.75 1.69 -4.14
N TRP A 89 0.05 0.85 -3.38
CA TRP A 89 -0.90 1.25 -2.35
C TRP A 89 -0.68 0.46 -1.05
N THR A 90 -0.68 1.15 0.09
CA THR A 90 -0.56 0.53 1.42
C THR A 90 -1.75 0.90 2.31
N SER A 91 -2.21 2.14 2.22
CA SER A 91 -3.31 2.70 3.00
C SER A 91 -3.77 4.02 2.38
N GLY A 92 -4.99 4.46 2.68
CA GLY A 92 -5.51 5.76 2.22
C GLY A 92 -6.11 5.71 0.80
N ASP A 93 -6.02 6.81 0.08
CA ASP A 93 -6.69 7.01 -1.21
C ASP A 93 -6.23 6.06 -2.31
N THR A 94 -7.10 5.86 -3.32
CA THR A 94 -6.77 5.10 -4.53
C THR A 94 -5.61 5.74 -5.29
N VAL A 95 -4.54 4.97 -5.53
CA VAL A 95 -3.46 5.35 -6.43
C VAL A 95 -3.82 4.91 -7.84
N THR A 96 -3.78 5.83 -8.81
CA THR A 96 -3.93 5.52 -10.24
C THR A 96 -2.85 6.25 -11.02
N GLN A 97 -2.16 5.54 -11.89
CA GLN A 97 -1.03 6.04 -12.68
C GLN A 97 -1.16 5.58 -14.13
N ASN A 98 -0.81 6.48 -15.06
CA ASN A 98 -1.04 6.30 -16.49
C ASN A 98 0.27 6.49 -17.27
N ALA A 99 0.47 5.74 -18.35
CA ALA A 99 1.48 6.02 -19.36
C ALA A 99 0.86 5.92 -20.76
N ALA A 100 1.13 6.91 -21.61
CA ALA A 100 0.56 6.94 -22.96
C ALA A 100 1.07 5.77 -23.82
N SER A 101 2.36 5.48 -23.74
CA SER A 101 2.99 4.35 -24.44
C SER A 101 4.35 3.96 -23.85
N THR A 102 4.85 2.77 -24.22
CA THR A 102 6.28 2.44 -24.15
C THR A 102 6.89 2.45 -25.56
N GLY A 103 8.08 3.01 -25.69
CA GLY A 103 8.85 2.99 -26.94
C GLY A 103 9.58 1.67 -27.18
N ASP A 104 10.30 1.59 -28.30
CA ASP A 104 11.24 0.50 -28.57
C ASP A 104 12.55 0.74 -27.80
N LEU A 105 12.95 -0.19 -26.93
CA LEU A 105 14.20 -0.07 -26.15
C LEU A 105 15.45 -0.16 -27.03
N TYR A 106 15.41 -1.02 -28.06
CA TYR A 106 16.54 -1.27 -28.96
C TYR A 106 16.08 -1.30 -30.41
N LYS A 107 16.90 -0.78 -31.33
CA LYS A 107 16.61 -0.66 -32.77
C LYS A 107 16.27 -1.97 -33.50
N LEU A 108 16.56 -3.12 -32.90
CA LEU A 108 16.34 -4.46 -33.47
C LEU A 108 15.21 -5.24 -32.78
N ASN A 109 14.47 -4.60 -31.87
CA ASN A 109 13.26 -5.15 -31.27
C ASN A 109 12.08 -4.21 -31.51
N THR A 110 10.87 -4.76 -31.50
CA THR A 110 9.64 -4.00 -31.25
C THR A 110 9.20 -4.28 -29.83
N THR A 111 8.98 -3.26 -29.00
CA THR A 111 8.56 -3.40 -27.58
C THR A 111 7.49 -2.36 -27.21
N ARG A 112 6.55 -2.14 -28.12
CA ARG A 112 5.56 -1.06 -28.03
C ARG A 112 4.34 -1.48 -27.25
N THR A 113 3.86 -0.59 -26.40
CA THR A 113 2.53 -0.67 -25.77
C THR A 113 1.88 0.70 -25.78
N GLU A 114 0.56 0.75 -25.73
CA GLU A 114 -0.21 2.00 -25.73
C GLU A 114 -1.36 1.94 -24.70
N GLY A 115 -1.73 3.09 -24.16
CA GLY A 115 -2.88 3.24 -23.25
C GLY A 115 -2.74 2.43 -21.96
N LEU A 116 -1.63 2.62 -21.24
CA LEU A 116 -1.35 1.90 -20.00
C LEU A 116 -1.96 2.65 -18.82
N VAL A 117 -2.74 1.94 -17.99
CA VAL A 117 -3.30 2.44 -16.74
C VAL A 117 -3.10 1.39 -15.66
N SER A 118 -2.60 1.78 -14.49
CA SER A 118 -2.46 0.93 -13.32
C SER A 118 -3.08 1.61 -12.10
N ARG A 119 -3.87 0.85 -11.34
CA ARG A 119 -4.59 1.27 -10.14
C ARG A 119 -4.28 0.33 -8.99
N ALA A 120 -4.06 0.87 -7.79
CA ALA A 120 -4.02 0.14 -6.54
C ALA A 120 -4.77 0.90 -5.44
N ALA A 121 -5.56 0.19 -4.65
CA ALA A 121 -6.46 0.76 -3.64
C ALA A 121 -6.80 -0.30 -2.56
N SER A 122 -7.64 0.05 -1.57
CA SER A 122 -8.10 -0.86 -0.52
C SER A 122 -8.93 -2.04 -1.01
N ASP A 123 -9.61 -1.90 -2.15
CA ASP A 123 -10.45 -2.94 -2.76
C ASP A 123 -9.66 -3.91 -3.66
N GLY A 124 -8.41 -3.59 -4.00
CA GLY A 124 -7.56 -4.42 -4.86
C GLY A 124 -6.64 -3.61 -5.78
N ALA A 125 -6.23 -4.24 -6.88
CA ALA A 125 -5.34 -3.65 -7.88
C ALA A 125 -5.75 -4.08 -9.30
N ARG A 126 -5.64 -3.16 -10.26
CA ARG A 126 -5.97 -3.39 -11.68
C ARG A 126 -4.87 -2.81 -12.57
N SER A 127 -4.48 -3.52 -13.62
CA SER A 127 -3.68 -2.96 -14.71
C SER A 127 -4.30 -3.26 -16.07
N THR A 128 -4.43 -2.23 -16.90
CA THR A 128 -4.94 -2.32 -18.28
C THR A 128 -3.92 -1.78 -19.28
N ILE A 129 -3.84 -2.39 -20.45
CA ILE A 129 -3.03 -1.92 -21.59
C ILE A 129 -3.90 -2.03 -22.85
N ALA A 130 -4.13 -0.90 -23.52
CA ALA A 130 -5.02 -0.85 -24.69
C ALA A 130 -4.49 -1.70 -25.86
N SER A 131 -3.20 -1.64 -26.15
CA SER A 131 -2.55 -2.46 -27.18
C SER A 131 -1.08 -2.73 -26.87
N GLY A 132 -0.51 -3.76 -27.49
CA GLY A 132 0.93 -3.99 -27.48
C GLY A 132 1.41 -4.87 -28.63
N THR A 133 2.66 -4.67 -29.04
CA THR A 133 3.36 -5.49 -30.03
C THR A 133 4.80 -5.72 -29.60
N PHE A 134 5.17 -6.99 -29.48
CA PHE A 134 6.47 -7.44 -29.04
C PHE A 134 7.09 -8.35 -30.09
N GLN A 135 8.22 -7.93 -30.65
CA GLN A 135 9.05 -8.75 -31.53
C GLN A 135 10.49 -8.64 -31.06
N LEU A 136 11.02 -9.72 -30.47
CA LEU A 136 12.36 -9.75 -29.89
C LEU A 136 13.32 -10.38 -30.92
N ARG A 137 14.12 -9.55 -31.58
CA ARG A 137 15.01 -9.91 -32.70
C ARG A 137 14.27 -10.64 -33.84
N ASP A 138 14.76 -11.81 -34.24
CA ASP A 138 14.22 -12.62 -35.36
C ASP A 138 13.03 -13.52 -34.96
N ARG A 139 12.61 -13.47 -33.69
CA ARG A 139 11.47 -14.25 -33.18
C ARG A 139 10.15 -13.75 -33.79
N VAL A 140 9.12 -14.60 -33.74
CA VAL A 140 7.77 -14.24 -34.19
C VAL A 140 7.18 -13.10 -33.35
N PRO A 141 6.39 -12.20 -33.94
CA PRO A 141 5.74 -11.13 -33.20
C PRO A 141 4.59 -11.66 -32.32
N VAL A 142 4.41 -11.02 -31.18
CA VAL A 142 3.31 -11.24 -30.24
C VAL A 142 2.54 -9.93 -30.12
N THR A 143 1.26 -9.93 -30.49
CA THR A 143 0.43 -8.72 -30.57
C THR A 143 -0.88 -8.93 -29.83
N PHE A 144 -1.32 -7.94 -29.05
CA PHE A 144 -2.55 -8.01 -28.27
C PHE A 144 -3.31 -6.68 -28.22
N THR A 145 -4.59 -6.75 -27.85
CA THR A 145 -5.45 -5.60 -27.53
C THR A 145 -6.29 -5.87 -26.28
N GLY A 146 -6.66 -4.81 -25.55
CA GLY A 146 -7.59 -4.89 -24.42
C GLY A 146 -7.10 -5.73 -23.23
N LEU A 147 -5.79 -5.80 -23.03
CA LEU A 147 -5.21 -6.56 -21.91
C LEU A 147 -5.67 -5.94 -20.60
N THR A 148 -6.33 -6.72 -19.76
CA THR A 148 -6.72 -6.36 -18.39
C THR A 148 -6.29 -7.45 -17.42
N SER A 149 -5.78 -7.01 -16.27
CA SER A 149 -5.48 -7.83 -15.10
C SER A 149 -6.08 -7.15 -13.88
N GLU A 150 -6.69 -7.93 -12.99
CA GLU A 150 -7.26 -7.42 -11.75
C GLU A 150 -7.11 -8.46 -10.64
N CYS A 151 -6.82 -8.01 -9.44
CA CYS A 151 -6.99 -8.76 -8.20
C CYS A 151 -7.81 -7.92 -7.23
N THR A 152 -8.64 -8.56 -6.42
CA THR A 152 -9.44 -7.88 -5.40
C THR A 152 -9.01 -8.32 -4.00
N ALA A 153 -9.46 -7.59 -2.99
CA ALA A 153 -9.17 -7.89 -1.59
C ALA A 153 -9.63 -9.29 -1.13
N ASP A 154 -10.60 -9.94 -1.81
CA ASP A 154 -11.02 -11.31 -1.48
C ASP A 154 -10.04 -12.40 -1.97
N GLY A 155 -8.96 -12.02 -2.66
CA GLY A 155 -7.95 -12.91 -3.21
C GLY A 155 -8.25 -13.45 -4.61
N SER A 156 -9.43 -13.15 -5.17
CA SER A 156 -9.76 -13.45 -6.56
C SER A 156 -8.91 -12.63 -7.53
N SER A 157 -8.71 -13.18 -8.73
CA SER A 157 -8.00 -12.49 -9.82
C SER A 157 -8.52 -12.87 -11.20
N THR A 158 -8.66 -11.87 -12.05
CA THR A 158 -9.13 -12.00 -13.43
C THR A 158 -8.07 -11.51 -14.41
N VAL A 159 -8.06 -12.12 -15.59
CA VAL A 159 -7.23 -11.72 -16.73
C VAL A 159 -8.09 -11.84 -17.98
N SER A 160 -8.05 -10.81 -18.84
CA SER A 160 -8.75 -10.79 -20.12
C SER A 160 -7.93 -10.06 -21.18
N PHE A 161 -8.24 -10.35 -22.43
CA PHE A 161 -7.74 -9.69 -23.63
C PHE A 161 -8.90 -9.60 -24.62
N ASP A 162 -8.96 -8.56 -25.43
CA ASP A 162 -9.84 -8.52 -26.61
C ASP A 162 -9.25 -9.41 -27.73
N THR A 163 -7.92 -9.36 -27.91
CA THR A 163 -7.17 -10.23 -28.82
C THR A 163 -5.78 -10.53 -28.25
N LEU A 164 -5.22 -11.70 -28.58
CA LEU A 164 -3.82 -12.05 -28.38
C LEU A 164 -3.40 -12.98 -29.51
N THR A 165 -2.36 -12.61 -30.24
CA THR A 165 -1.88 -13.37 -31.41
C THR A 165 -0.38 -13.61 -31.35
N VAL A 166 0.03 -14.75 -31.90
CA VAL A 166 1.42 -15.14 -32.14
C VAL A 166 1.60 -15.32 -33.65
N ASN A 167 2.46 -14.53 -34.28
CA ASN A 167 2.62 -14.49 -35.72
C ASN A 167 1.29 -14.28 -36.50
N GLY A 168 0.35 -13.52 -35.91
CA GLY A 168 -1.00 -13.30 -36.45
C GLY A 168 -1.98 -14.48 -36.28
N VAL A 169 -1.58 -15.58 -35.65
CA VAL A 169 -2.45 -16.70 -35.26
C VAL A 169 -3.00 -16.45 -33.86
N ASP A 170 -4.30 -16.67 -33.64
CA ASP A 170 -4.92 -16.53 -32.31
C ASP A 170 -4.27 -17.48 -31.29
N ALA A 171 -3.96 -16.94 -30.12
CA ALA A 171 -3.36 -17.64 -28.99
C ALA A 171 -4.25 -17.63 -27.74
N LEU A 172 -5.45 -17.03 -27.78
CA LEU A 172 -6.39 -17.04 -26.68
C LEU A 172 -7.07 -18.40 -26.49
N ASP A 173 -7.03 -18.89 -25.25
CA ASP A 173 -7.86 -19.99 -24.78
C ASP A 173 -8.75 -19.53 -23.61
N PRO A 174 -10.03 -19.20 -23.87
CA PRO A 174 -10.97 -18.77 -22.83
C PRO A 174 -11.24 -19.82 -21.75
N ALA A 175 -11.04 -21.11 -22.03
CA ALA A 175 -11.24 -22.18 -21.05
C ALA A 175 -10.05 -22.31 -20.08
N ARG A 176 -8.84 -21.90 -20.50
CA ARG A 176 -7.61 -21.98 -19.69
C ARG A 176 -7.16 -20.67 -19.06
N ILE A 177 -7.63 -19.50 -19.51
CA ILE A 177 -7.18 -18.19 -18.97
C ILE A 177 -7.47 -18.00 -17.47
N ALA A 178 -8.51 -18.66 -16.95
CA ALA A 178 -8.87 -18.63 -15.53
C ALA A 178 -7.83 -19.31 -14.62
N THR A 179 -7.13 -20.34 -15.10
CA THR A 179 -6.04 -21.02 -14.39
C THR A 179 -4.65 -20.57 -14.84
N GLY A 180 -4.57 -19.93 -16.00
CA GLY A 180 -3.33 -19.65 -16.71
C GLY A 180 -2.84 -20.83 -17.56
N TYR A 181 -2.02 -20.54 -18.56
CA TYR A 181 -1.40 -21.54 -19.45
C TYR A 181 -0.14 -20.99 -20.12
N THR A 182 0.66 -21.91 -20.68
CA THR A 182 1.89 -21.58 -21.43
C THR A 182 1.70 -21.87 -22.93
N VAL A 183 2.29 -21.03 -23.78
CA VAL A 183 2.44 -21.24 -25.22
C VAL A 183 3.93 -21.17 -25.56
N ASP A 184 4.48 -22.24 -26.13
CA ASP A 184 5.84 -22.23 -26.67
C ASP A 184 5.85 -21.54 -28.03
N LEU A 185 6.77 -20.58 -28.23
CA LEU A 185 6.97 -19.94 -29.53
C LEU A 185 7.87 -20.80 -30.43
N PRO A 186 7.78 -20.65 -31.77
CA PRO A 186 8.77 -21.18 -32.71
C PRO A 186 10.20 -20.80 -32.27
N VAL A 187 11.06 -21.82 -32.17
CA VAL A 187 12.45 -21.67 -31.72
C VAL A 187 13.24 -20.84 -32.73
N SER A 188 13.92 -19.79 -32.27
CA SER A 188 14.90 -19.07 -33.08
C SER A 188 16.18 -19.91 -33.16
N SER A 189 16.71 -20.11 -34.37
CA SER A 189 18.02 -20.73 -34.57
C SER A 189 19.18 -19.93 -33.96
N THR A 190 18.95 -18.64 -33.70
CA THR A 190 19.96 -17.68 -33.22
C THR A 190 19.82 -17.44 -31.72
N TRP A 191 18.59 -17.34 -31.22
CA TRP A 191 18.28 -16.88 -29.85
C TRP A 191 17.48 -17.91 -29.03
N GLY A 192 17.44 -19.17 -29.46
CA GLY A 192 16.86 -20.27 -28.70
C GLY A 192 15.34 -20.20 -28.52
N ALA A 193 14.85 -20.88 -27.48
CA ALA A 193 13.42 -20.98 -27.18
C ALA A 193 12.86 -19.70 -26.55
N THR A 194 11.54 -19.50 -26.66
CA THR A 194 10.81 -18.42 -25.98
C THR A 194 9.41 -18.91 -25.65
N LYS A 195 8.92 -18.53 -24.48
CA LYS A 195 7.62 -18.95 -23.93
C LYS A 195 6.75 -17.75 -23.61
N LEU A 196 5.46 -17.90 -23.81
CA LEU A 196 4.43 -17.01 -23.29
C LEU A 196 3.74 -17.69 -22.13
N TYR A 197 3.68 -17.02 -20.98
CA TYR A 197 2.84 -17.41 -19.85
C TYR A 197 1.67 -16.43 -19.79
N ILE A 198 0.45 -16.94 -19.93
CA ILE A 198 -0.77 -16.16 -20.06
C ILE A 198 -1.62 -16.43 -18.82
N GLY A 199 -2.01 -15.38 -18.10
CA GLY A 199 -2.78 -15.50 -16.86
C GLY A 199 -2.03 -16.20 -15.72
N GLU A 200 -0.71 -16.01 -15.64
CA GLU A 200 0.13 -16.59 -14.59
C GLU A 200 -0.28 -16.08 -13.21
N ARG A 201 -0.40 -17.00 -12.24
CA ARG A 201 -0.74 -16.71 -10.84
C ARG A 201 0.30 -17.34 -9.92
N THR A 202 0.86 -16.54 -9.03
CA THR A 202 1.93 -16.90 -8.10
C THR A 202 1.70 -16.22 -6.74
N THR A 203 2.52 -16.57 -5.74
CA THR A 203 2.62 -15.81 -4.49
C THR A 203 3.98 -15.12 -4.47
N ASP A 204 4.02 -13.83 -4.14
CA ASP A 204 5.29 -13.10 -4.02
C ASP A 204 5.99 -13.37 -2.68
N ALA A 205 7.23 -12.86 -2.52
CA ALA A 205 8.03 -13.06 -1.31
C ALA A 205 7.41 -12.44 -0.03
N SER A 206 6.40 -11.57 -0.17
CA SER A 206 5.63 -11.00 0.94
C SER A 206 4.31 -11.74 1.21
N GLY A 207 4.04 -12.85 0.52
CA GLY A 207 2.81 -13.64 0.70
C GLY A 207 1.61 -13.11 -0.08
N ARG A 208 1.78 -12.08 -0.94
CA ARG A 208 0.68 -11.49 -1.71
C ARG A 208 0.34 -12.35 -2.93
N SER A 209 -0.94 -12.41 -3.29
CA SER A 209 -1.39 -13.06 -4.52
C SER A 209 -0.99 -12.20 -5.71
N GLN A 210 -0.12 -12.71 -6.58
CA GLN A 210 0.41 -12.01 -7.75
C GLN A 210 -0.14 -12.64 -9.03
N THR A 211 -0.70 -11.81 -9.91
CA THR A 211 -1.22 -12.22 -11.22
C THR A 211 -0.52 -11.43 -12.32
N THR A 212 -0.03 -12.11 -13.36
CA THR A 212 0.59 -11.50 -14.55
C THR A 212 -0.22 -11.88 -15.78
N ALA A 213 -0.79 -10.89 -16.49
CA ALA A 213 -1.62 -11.15 -17.66
C ALA A 213 -0.85 -11.84 -18.79
N LEU A 214 0.33 -11.31 -19.12
CA LEU A 214 1.24 -11.91 -20.09
C LEU A 214 2.69 -11.75 -19.65
N ARG A 215 3.44 -12.85 -19.65
CA ARG A 215 4.91 -12.85 -19.47
C ARG A 215 5.56 -13.50 -20.68
N ILE A 216 6.41 -12.75 -21.38
CA ILE A 216 7.26 -13.24 -22.47
C ILE A 216 8.63 -13.56 -21.86
N GLU A 217 9.11 -14.78 -22.02
CA GLU A 217 10.38 -15.22 -21.45
C GLU A 217 11.20 -15.99 -22.48
N ALA A 218 12.37 -15.46 -22.79
CA ALA A 218 13.41 -16.16 -23.53
C ALA A 218 14.13 -17.18 -22.62
N GLU A 219 14.89 -18.07 -23.24
CA GLU A 219 15.93 -18.81 -22.53
C GLU A 219 16.93 -17.84 -21.87
N ALA A 220 17.33 -18.14 -20.62
CA ALA A 220 18.17 -17.25 -19.83
C ALA A 220 19.56 -17.07 -20.45
N GLY A 221 20.04 -15.82 -20.55
CA GLY A 221 21.26 -15.48 -21.28
C GLY A 221 21.12 -15.43 -22.82
N SER A 222 20.05 -16.00 -23.40
CA SER A 222 19.85 -16.08 -24.87
C SER A 222 19.19 -14.84 -25.48
N SER A 223 19.15 -13.69 -24.80
CA SER A 223 18.56 -12.45 -25.32
C SER A 223 18.91 -11.24 -24.47
N GLU A 224 19.13 -10.08 -25.11
CA GLU A 224 19.30 -8.81 -24.39
C GLU A 224 18.04 -8.38 -23.62
N ILE A 225 16.85 -8.79 -24.07
CA ILE A 225 15.59 -8.70 -23.32
C ILE A 225 15.20 -10.15 -23.00
N TRP A 226 15.49 -10.59 -21.78
CA TRP A 226 15.19 -11.95 -21.33
C TRP A 226 13.72 -12.10 -20.95
N ARG A 227 13.18 -11.14 -20.21
CA ARG A 227 11.82 -11.23 -19.65
C ARG A 227 11.06 -9.91 -19.82
N VAL A 228 9.85 -10.02 -20.36
CA VAL A 228 8.84 -8.96 -20.40
C VAL A 228 7.66 -9.40 -19.54
N LYS A 229 7.19 -8.56 -18.62
CA LYS A 229 5.94 -8.74 -17.87
C LYS A 229 4.95 -7.64 -18.24
N LEU A 230 3.70 -8.03 -18.47
CA LEU A 230 2.61 -7.19 -18.94
C LEU A 230 1.38 -7.41 -18.06
N GLY A 231 0.81 -6.31 -17.56
CA GLY A 231 -0.32 -6.30 -16.63
C GLY A 231 -0.06 -7.19 -15.42
N GLN A 232 0.87 -6.77 -14.57
CA GLN A 232 1.10 -7.44 -13.28
C GLN A 232 0.33 -6.70 -12.19
N VAL A 233 -0.45 -7.46 -11.42
CA VAL A 233 -1.11 -7.00 -10.20
C VAL A 233 -0.68 -7.90 -9.04
N ALA A 234 -0.57 -7.35 -7.85
CA ALA A 234 -0.40 -8.12 -6.62
C ALA A 234 -1.28 -7.53 -5.52
N CYS A 235 -2.01 -8.40 -4.82
CA CYS A 235 -2.91 -8.01 -3.74
C CYS A 235 -2.59 -8.80 -2.48
N THR A 236 -2.54 -8.13 -1.33
CA THR A 236 -2.63 -8.77 -0.02
C THR A 236 -4.03 -9.36 0.12
N PRO A 237 -4.18 -10.68 0.36
CA PRO A 237 -5.48 -11.25 0.68
C PRO A 237 -6.02 -10.59 1.95
N ALA A 238 -7.29 -10.19 1.95
CA ALA A 238 -7.96 -9.79 3.18
C ALA A 238 -7.87 -10.92 4.20
N ALA A 239 -7.64 -10.57 5.47
CA ALA A 239 -7.80 -11.54 6.54
C ALA A 239 -9.22 -12.14 6.45
N PRO A 240 -9.37 -13.48 6.49
CA PRO A 240 -10.68 -14.10 6.36
C PRO A 240 -11.60 -13.55 7.44
N ALA A 241 -12.82 -13.14 7.06
CA ALA A 241 -13.78 -12.59 8.00
C ALA A 241 -14.03 -13.60 9.11
N THR A 242 -13.61 -13.26 10.33
CA THR A 242 -13.72 -14.14 11.48
C THR A 242 -15.20 -14.30 11.83
N THR A 243 -15.76 -15.49 11.64
CA THR A 243 -17.12 -15.76 12.13
C THR A 243 -17.09 -15.63 13.65
N PRO A 244 -18.02 -14.90 14.29
CA PRO A 244 -18.03 -14.79 15.74
C PRO A 244 -18.07 -16.18 16.37
N ALA A 245 -17.14 -16.42 17.30
CA ALA A 245 -17.06 -17.68 18.01
C ALA A 245 -18.34 -17.93 18.81
N LEU A 246 -18.72 -19.21 18.91
CA LEU A 246 -20.07 -19.64 19.27
C LEU A 246 -19.98 -20.86 20.19
N VAL A 247 -20.75 -20.86 21.27
CA VAL A 247 -21.04 -22.06 22.06
C VAL A 247 -22.55 -22.23 22.09
N SER A 248 -23.06 -23.42 21.73
CA SER A 248 -24.49 -23.72 21.68
C SER A 248 -24.84 -25.10 22.25
N GLY A 249 -26.01 -25.18 22.88
CA GLY A 249 -26.52 -26.38 23.53
C GLY A 249 -27.10 -27.39 22.55
N ILE A 250 -28.24 -27.06 21.93
CA ILE A 250 -29.03 -27.99 21.11
C ILE A 250 -29.32 -27.41 19.74
N THR A 251 -28.92 -28.13 18.69
CA THR A 251 -29.37 -27.89 17.32
C THR A 251 -30.13 -29.12 16.83
N VAL A 252 -31.32 -28.92 16.25
CA VAL A 252 -32.11 -29.98 15.61
C VAL A 252 -32.55 -29.50 14.24
N THR A 253 -32.32 -30.31 13.21
CA THR A 253 -32.56 -29.95 11.82
C THR A 253 -33.44 -30.99 11.14
N ALA A 254 -34.58 -30.56 10.61
CA ALA A 254 -35.51 -31.43 9.89
C ALA A 254 -34.86 -32.04 8.62
N PRO A 255 -35.38 -33.17 8.09
CA PRO A 255 -34.81 -33.83 6.90
C PRO A 255 -34.71 -32.94 5.64
N ASN A 256 -35.51 -31.89 5.55
CA ASN A 256 -35.48 -30.90 4.47
C ASN A 256 -34.45 -29.77 4.70
N GLY A 257 -33.62 -29.85 5.75
CA GLY A 257 -32.62 -28.84 6.13
C GLY A 257 -33.17 -27.66 6.96
N THR A 258 -34.47 -27.63 7.28
CA THR A 258 -35.05 -26.53 8.09
C THR A 258 -34.69 -26.71 9.57
N PRO A 259 -34.16 -25.68 10.27
CA PRO A 259 -33.92 -25.77 11.71
C PRO A 259 -35.23 -25.87 12.49
N ILE A 260 -35.31 -26.85 13.40
CA ILE A 260 -36.36 -26.99 14.42
C ILE A 260 -35.88 -26.33 15.72
N VAL A 261 -34.60 -26.48 16.06
CA VAL A 261 -33.93 -25.82 17.20
C VAL A 261 -32.61 -25.24 16.70
N ALA A 262 -32.37 -23.96 16.97
CA ALA A 262 -31.28 -23.19 16.37
C ALA A 262 -30.10 -22.93 17.32
N GLY A 263 -29.59 -23.97 17.99
CA GLY A 263 -28.43 -23.88 18.87
C GLY A 263 -28.75 -23.31 20.26
N GLU A 264 -29.94 -23.57 20.80
CA GLU A 264 -30.36 -23.00 22.08
C GLU A 264 -29.94 -23.88 23.28
N PRO A 265 -29.56 -23.29 24.44
CA PRO A 265 -29.08 -21.93 24.61
C PRO A 265 -27.72 -21.70 23.93
N SER A 266 -27.46 -20.47 23.50
CA SER A 266 -26.20 -20.05 22.86
C SER A 266 -25.52 -18.85 23.54
N LEU A 267 -24.21 -18.76 23.35
CA LEU A 267 -23.32 -17.66 23.72
C LEU A 267 -22.34 -17.34 22.59
N THR A 268 -22.12 -16.05 22.31
CA THR A 268 -21.06 -15.56 21.40
C THR A 268 -19.94 -14.80 22.12
N ALA A 269 -20.18 -14.34 23.35
CA ALA A 269 -19.19 -13.78 24.26
C ALA A 269 -18.90 -14.75 25.42
N SER A 270 -17.97 -14.38 26.30
CA SER A 270 -17.76 -15.08 27.58
C SER A 270 -18.99 -14.95 28.50
N GLY A 271 -19.13 -15.89 29.44
CA GLY A 271 -20.24 -15.97 30.37
C GLY A 271 -20.82 -17.38 30.49
N THR A 272 -22.05 -17.47 31.00
CA THR A 272 -22.78 -18.74 31.17
C THR A 272 -24.27 -18.50 30.94
N LYS A 273 -24.93 -19.42 30.24
CA LYS A 273 -26.37 -19.40 29.98
C LYS A 273 -26.94 -20.81 30.20
N THR A 274 -27.99 -20.88 31.00
CA THR A 274 -28.70 -22.13 31.29
C THR A 274 -30.14 -22.03 30.80
N ASP A 275 -30.60 -23.05 30.11
CA ASP A 275 -32.02 -23.33 29.90
C ASP A 275 -32.42 -24.55 30.73
N ALA A 276 -33.43 -24.38 31.59
CA ALA A 276 -33.90 -25.44 32.47
C ALA A 276 -34.67 -26.52 31.70
N THR A 277 -35.45 -26.15 30.67
CA THR A 277 -36.33 -27.06 29.93
C THR A 277 -36.66 -26.53 28.53
N PHE A 278 -36.30 -27.30 27.51
CA PHE A 278 -36.74 -27.08 26.13
C PHE A 278 -37.76 -28.14 25.71
N SER A 279 -38.74 -27.79 24.87
CA SER A 279 -39.60 -28.77 24.19
C SER A 279 -40.12 -28.29 22.83
N ALA A 280 -40.23 -29.22 21.88
CA ALA A 280 -40.92 -29.02 20.59
C ALA A 280 -41.89 -30.19 20.32
N PRO A 281 -43.07 -29.93 19.74
CA PRO A 281 -44.13 -30.95 19.62
C PRO A 281 -43.98 -31.90 18.43
N THR A 282 -43.31 -31.49 17.34
CA THR A 282 -43.31 -32.23 16.06
C THR A 282 -41.92 -32.23 15.39
N PRO A 283 -41.18 -33.37 15.40
CA PRO A 283 -41.44 -34.53 16.26
C PRO A 283 -41.30 -34.17 17.75
N PRO A 284 -41.80 -35.03 18.67
CA PRO A 284 -41.58 -34.83 20.10
C PRO A 284 -40.09 -34.75 20.44
N ILE A 285 -39.66 -33.55 20.83
CA ILE A 285 -38.32 -33.25 21.29
C ILE A 285 -38.44 -32.62 22.68
N ALA A 286 -37.62 -33.06 23.62
CA ALA A 286 -37.53 -32.47 24.95
C ALA A 286 -36.09 -32.48 25.44
N ALA A 287 -35.68 -31.44 26.16
CA ALA A 287 -34.41 -31.40 26.86
C ALA A 287 -34.53 -30.73 28.22
N LYS A 288 -33.58 -31.01 29.11
CA LYS A 288 -33.52 -30.45 30.47
C LYS A 288 -32.08 -30.13 30.83
N GLY A 289 -31.91 -29.10 31.68
CA GLY A 289 -30.64 -28.75 32.29
C GLY A 289 -29.54 -28.53 31.26
N VAL A 290 -29.78 -27.64 30.31
CA VAL A 290 -28.82 -27.33 29.25
C VAL A 290 -28.05 -26.08 29.64
N THR A 291 -26.77 -26.22 29.96
CA THR A 291 -25.89 -25.11 30.31
C THR A 291 -24.75 -24.99 29.30
N VAL A 292 -24.60 -23.80 28.73
CA VAL A 292 -23.43 -23.42 27.94
C VAL A 292 -22.62 -22.39 28.70
N SER A 293 -21.30 -22.48 28.63
CA SER A 293 -20.38 -21.54 29.24
C SER A 293 -19.13 -21.35 28.40
N ARG A 294 -18.54 -20.16 28.48
CA ARG A 294 -17.36 -19.75 27.72
C ARG A 294 -16.52 -18.75 28.51
N THR A 295 -15.20 -18.85 28.40
CA THR A 295 -14.22 -17.92 28.98
C THR A 295 -13.53 -17.11 27.87
N ASP A 296 -12.86 -16.02 28.25
CA ASP A 296 -12.23 -15.08 27.31
C ASP A 296 -11.04 -15.70 26.53
N ASP A 297 -10.36 -16.68 27.13
CA ASP A 297 -9.32 -17.52 26.50
C ASP A 297 -9.88 -18.53 25.47
N SER A 298 -11.19 -18.48 25.20
CA SER A 298 -11.93 -19.37 24.31
C SER A 298 -12.01 -20.84 24.73
N ALA A 299 -11.70 -21.16 25.99
CA ALA A 299 -12.21 -22.40 26.58
C ALA A 299 -13.75 -22.34 26.71
N ALA A 300 -14.39 -23.49 26.61
CA ALA A 300 -15.84 -23.62 26.59
C ALA A 300 -16.31 -24.93 27.20
N LYS A 301 -17.48 -24.91 27.84
CA LYS A 301 -18.10 -26.11 28.41
C LYS A 301 -19.59 -26.13 28.13
N VAL A 302 -20.09 -27.28 27.68
CA VAL A 302 -21.52 -27.57 27.52
C VAL A 302 -21.91 -28.74 28.42
N LEU A 303 -23.03 -28.60 29.13
CA LEU A 303 -23.67 -29.62 29.94
C LEU A 303 -25.12 -29.78 29.49
N ILE A 304 -25.60 -31.03 29.37
CA ILE A 304 -26.99 -31.38 29.07
C ILE A 304 -27.41 -32.51 30.02
N ASP A 305 -28.32 -32.23 30.96
CA ASP A 305 -28.82 -33.26 31.89
C ASP A 305 -29.63 -34.34 31.15
N SER A 306 -30.46 -33.94 30.19
CA SER A 306 -31.11 -34.89 29.27
C SER A 306 -31.55 -34.26 27.95
N PHE A 307 -31.55 -35.07 26.89
CA PHE A 307 -32.17 -34.78 25.60
C PHE A 307 -32.93 -36.02 25.10
N THR A 308 -34.11 -35.82 24.51
CA THR A 308 -34.97 -36.88 23.97
C THR A 308 -35.58 -36.41 22.66
N GLN A 309 -35.40 -37.19 21.60
CA GLN A 309 -36.16 -37.11 20.34
C GLN A 309 -36.80 -38.48 20.09
N VAL A 310 -38.13 -38.55 20.08
CA VAL A 310 -38.87 -39.80 19.82
C VAL A 310 -39.95 -39.52 18.78
N PRO A 311 -39.63 -39.69 17.48
CA PRO A 311 -40.55 -39.36 16.38
C PRO A 311 -41.73 -40.32 16.23
N ASP A 312 -41.59 -41.57 16.66
CA ASP A 312 -42.66 -42.57 16.69
C ASP A 312 -43.42 -42.45 18.02
N THR A 313 -44.69 -42.06 17.97
CA THR A 313 -45.54 -41.86 19.17
C THR A 313 -46.33 -43.10 19.59
N SER A 314 -46.06 -44.27 18.99
CA SER A 314 -46.63 -45.54 19.42
C SER A 314 -46.07 -45.99 20.78
N SER A 315 -46.72 -46.96 21.42
CA SER A 315 -46.29 -47.53 22.71
C SER A 315 -44.93 -48.24 22.67
N VAL A 316 -44.37 -48.48 21.48
CA VAL A 316 -43.02 -49.04 21.28
C VAL A 316 -42.02 -48.05 20.73
N GLY A 317 -42.44 -46.82 20.38
CA GLY A 317 -41.61 -45.83 19.69
C GLY A 317 -40.32 -45.45 20.43
N GLU A 318 -40.34 -45.45 21.77
CA GLU A 318 -39.15 -45.26 22.60
C GLU A 318 -38.06 -46.34 22.44
N TYR A 319 -38.42 -47.52 21.93
CA TYR A 319 -37.53 -48.65 21.68
C TYR A 319 -37.22 -48.82 20.19
N MET A 320 -37.87 -48.05 19.32
CA MET A 320 -37.62 -48.06 17.89
C MET A 320 -36.30 -47.37 17.56
N TRP A 321 -35.74 -47.73 16.41
CA TRP A 321 -34.44 -47.22 15.96
C TRP A 321 -34.38 -45.70 15.73
N SER A 322 -35.55 -45.08 15.55
CA SER A 322 -35.75 -43.64 15.39
C SER A 322 -35.70 -42.84 16.70
N ALA A 323 -35.74 -43.51 17.85
CA ALA A 323 -35.56 -42.87 19.15
C ALA A 323 -34.08 -42.54 19.40
N PHE A 324 -33.81 -41.27 19.67
CA PHE A 324 -32.51 -40.76 20.05
C PHE A 324 -32.61 -40.09 21.42
N ARG A 325 -31.92 -40.61 22.43
CA ARG A 325 -31.97 -40.11 23.81
C ARG A 325 -30.58 -39.99 24.39
N VAL A 326 -30.37 -39.01 25.24
CA VAL A 326 -29.12 -38.72 25.94
C VAL A 326 -29.42 -38.34 27.37
N TYR A 327 -28.68 -38.92 28.31
CA TYR A 327 -28.78 -38.64 29.75
C TYR A 327 -27.38 -38.31 30.25
N GLY A 328 -27.22 -37.11 30.81
CA GLY A 328 -25.95 -36.57 31.28
C GLY A 328 -24.86 -36.54 30.21
N LEU A 329 -24.76 -35.46 29.43
CA LEU A 329 -23.69 -35.22 28.45
C LEU A 329 -22.88 -33.97 28.83
N ALA A 330 -21.56 -34.09 28.77
CA ALA A 330 -20.63 -32.99 28.94
C ALA A 330 -19.65 -32.91 27.77
N LEU A 331 -19.42 -31.69 27.27
CA LEU A 331 -18.31 -31.33 26.40
C LEU A 331 -17.46 -30.30 27.13
N ASP A 332 -16.18 -30.58 27.28
CA ASP A 332 -15.16 -29.66 27.76
C ASP A 332 -14.18 -29.36 26.61
N VAL A 333 -14.00 -28.09 26.25
CA VAL A 333 -13.04 -27.61 25.25
C VAL A 333 -12.07 -26.66 25.95
N ALA A 334 -10.77 -26.96 25.91
CA ALA A 334 -9.74 -26.10 26.48
C ALA A 334 -9.32 -24.99 25.51
N ALA A 335 -8.60 -23.99 26.01
CA ALA A 335 -8.13 -22.84 25.24
C ALA A 335 -7.24 -23.23 24.03
N ASP A 336 -6.52 -24.35 24.12
CA ASP A 336 -5.71 -24.92 23.03
C ASP A 336 -6.53 -25.70 21.96
N GLY A 337 -7.85 -25.79 22.14
CA GLY A 337 -8.76 -26.49 21.23
C GLY A 337 -8.80 -28.00 21.44
N SER A 338 -8.06 -28.55 22.41
CA SER A 338 -8.27 -29.91 22.87
C SER A 338 -9.68 -30.04 23.49
N SER A 339 -10.31 -31.21 23.31
CA SER A 339 -11.72 -31.40 23.64
C SER A 339 -12.00 -32.81 24.14
N VAL A 340 -12.85 -32.91 25.16
CA VAL A 340 -13.26 -34.16 25.80
C VAL A 340 -14.77 -34.22 25.90
N VAL A 341 -15.35 -35.34 25.45
CA VAL A 341 -16.77 -35.66 25.65
C VAL A 341 -16.88 -36.71 26.74
N SER A 342 -17.79 -36.49 27.70
CA SER A 342 -18.01 -37.42 28.81
C SER A 342 -19.49 -37.53 29.19
N PHE A 343 -19.83 -38.65 29.84
CA PHE A 343 -21.15 -38.94 30.37
C PHE A 343 -21.10 -38.90 31.91
N PRO A 344 -21.29 -37.74 32.56
CA PRO A 344 -21.16 -37.61 34.01
C PRO A 344 -22.26 -38.38 34.75
N GLY A 345 -21.90 -39.46 35.45
CA GLY A 345 -22.80 -40.24 36.32
C GLY A 345 -22.93 -41.71 35.94
N SER A 346 -23.33 -42.56 36.89
CA SER A 346 -23.41 -44.02 36.69
C SER A 346 -24.54 -44.47 35.75
N ASN A 347 -25.54 -43.61 35.53
CA ASN A 347 -26.72 -43.88 34.71
C ASN A 347 -26.73 -43.01 33.44
N SER A 348 -25.59 -42.42 33.10
CA SER A 348 -25.44 -41.47 32.01
C SER A 348 -24.96 -42.19 30.74
N GLY A 349 -25.45 -41.74 29.59
CA GLY A 349 -25.25 -42.42 28.32
C GLY A 349 -26.23 -41.97 27.25
N LEU A 350 -26.00 -42.48 26.05
CA LEU A 350 -26.76 -42.22 24.85
C LEU A 350 -27.48 -43.50 24.42
N PHE A 351 -28.78 -43.42 24.16
CA PHE A 351 -29.58 -44.50 23.61
C PHE A 351 -29.93 -44.20 22.16
N VAL A 352 -29.57 -45.12 21.26
CA VAL A 352 -29.82 -45.02 19.82
C VAL A 352 -29.90 -46.42 19.22
N ASN A 353 -30.79 -46.65 18.24
CA ASN A 353 -30.92 -47.95 17.56
C ASN A 353 -31.08 -49.16 18.50
N GLY A 354 -31.78 -48.98 19.64
CA GLY A 354 -31.96 -50.03 20.66
C GLY A 354 -30.75 -50.28 21.56
N VAL A 355 -29.64 -49.56 21.39
CA VAL A 355 -28.36 -49.77 22.09
C VAL A 355 -28.05 -48.60 23.02
N TRP A 356 -27.49 -48.91 24.19
CA TRP A 356 -26.91 -47.93 25.11
C TRP A 356 -25.40 -47.78 24.87
N ILE A 357 -24.96 -46.53 24.74
CA ILE A 357 -23.58 -46.12 24.50
C ILE A 357 -23.18 -45.17 25.63
N ASN A 358 -22.27 -45.60 26.49
CA ASN A 358 -21.76 -44.83 27.65
C ASN A 358 -20.26 -44.49 27.53
N THR A 359 -19.68 -44.66 26.34
CA THR A 359 -18.28 -44.34 26.03
C THR A 359 -18.21 -43.46 24.80
N GLY A 360 -17.32 -42.45 24.82
CA GLY A 360 -17.14 -41.50 23.72
C GLY A 360 -16.26 -42.06 22.60
N THR A 361 -16.68 -43.15 21.96
CA THR A 361 -16.00 -43.68 20.76
C THR A 361 -16.34 -42.82 19.55
N ASP A 362 -15.35 -42.36 18.77
CA ASP A 362 -15.49 -41.35 17.70
C ASP A 362 -16.69 -41.52 16.74
N LEU A 363 -17.10 -42.77 16.46
CA LEU A 363 -18.23 -43.09 15.58
C LEU A 363 -18.97 -44.37 16.04
N TYR A 364 -20.30 -44.28 16.10
CA TYR A 364 -21.21 -45.42 16.10
C TYR A 364 -22.09 -45.40 14.84
N THR A 365 -22.29 -46.57 14.22
CA THR A 365 -23.22 -46.75 13.10
C THR A 365 -24.26 -47.78 13.47
N GLY A 366 -25.53 -47.37 13.55
CA GLY A 366 -26.65 -48.26 13.76
C GLY A 366 -27.04 -48.94 12.45
N LEU A 367 -27.02 -50.28 12.44
CA LEU A 367 -27.45 -51.10 11.32
C LEU A 367 -28.87 -51.65 11.55
N ASP A 368 -29.52 -52.07 10.47
CA ASP A 368 -30.77 -52.82 10.53
C ASP A 368 -30.60 -54.34 10.41
N ALA A 369 -31.73 -55.05 10.41
CA ALA A 369 -31.77 -56.51 10.33
C ALA A 369 -31.16 -57.09 9.04
N GLN A 370 -30.94 -56.26 8.02
CA GLN A 370 -30.30 -56.62 6.75
C GLN A 370 -28.82 -56.16 6.70
N GLY A 371 -28.32 -55.50 7.76
CA GLY A 371 -26.97 -54.93 7.82
C GLY A 371 -26.84 -53.55 7.15
N THR A 372 -27.95 -52.90 6.80
CA THR A 372 -27.94 -51.58 6.16
C THR A 372 -27.76 -50.48 7.21
N PRO A 373 -26.84 -49.52 7.04
CA PRO A 373 -26.73 -48.35 7.91
C PRO A 373 -28.02 -47.53 7.92
N ARG A 374 -28.52 -47.21 9.12
CA ARG A 374 -29.70 -46.33 9.33
C ARG A 374 -29.38 -45.06 10.05
N VAL A 375 -28.44 -45.09 10.99
CA VAL A 375 -28.09 -43.91 11.80
C VAL A 375 -26.59 -43.87 12.03
N THR A 376 -26.04 -42.67 12.09
CA THR A 376 -24.66 -42.44 12.57
C THR A 376 -24.69 -41.51 13.76
N VAL A 377 -23.88 -41.82 14.77
CA VAL A 377 -23.60 -40.95 15.91
C VAL A 377 -22.10 -40.70 15.94
N ARG A 378 -21.70 -39.47 15.73
CA ARG A 378 -20.30 -39.03 15.76
C ARG A 378 -20.05 -38.30 17.08
N PHE A 379 -18.97 -38.68 17.76
CA PHE A 379 -18.59 -38.13 19.06
C PHE A 379 -17.38 -37.24 18.90
N ASN A 380 -17.38 -36.09 19.59
CA ASN A 380 -16.29 -35.11 19.53
C ASN A 380 -15.88 -34.75 18.08
N GLU A 381 -16.87 -34.60 17.19
CA GLU A 381 -16.64 -34.32 15.77
C GLU A 381 -15.97 -32.95 15.62
N ARG A 382 -14.84 -32.89 14.89
CA ARG A 382 -14.11 -31.66 14.61
C ARG A 382 -14.12 -31.38 13.11
N VAL A 383 -14.75 -30.27 12.70
CA VAL A 383 -14.87 -29.84 11.29
C VAL A 383 -14.20 -28.49 11.10
N ALA A 384 -13.09 -28.46 10.37
CA ALA A 384 -12.41 -27.22 9.99
C ALA A 384 -13.33 -26.34 9.12
N GLN A 385 -13.33 -25.04 9.39
CA GLN A 385 -14.12 -24.03 8.71
C GLN A 385 -13.24 -23.19 7.76
N PRO A 386 -13.82 -22.53 6.73
CA PRO A 386 -13.06 -21.69 5.79
C PRO A 386 -12.36 -20.48 6.45
N ASP A 387 -12.83 -20.03 7.62
CA ASP A 387 -12.22 -18.96 8.41
C ASP A 387 -11.07 -19.42 9.32
N GLY A 388 -10.65 -20.69 9.21
CA GLY A 388 -9.61 -21.29 10.05
C GLY A 388 -10.09 -21.76 11.43
N SER A 389 -11.35 -21.49 11.80
CA SER A 389 -11.93 -22.03 13.03
C SER A 389 -12.23 -23.54 12.91
N VAL A 390 -12.43 -24.20 14.04
CA VAL A 390 -12.86 -25.60 14.13
C VAL A 390 -14.22 -25.64 14.82
N LEU A 391 -15.21 -26.21 14.15
CA LEU A 391 -16.48 -26.55 14.77
C LEU A 391 -16.34 -27.90 15.47
N ILE A 392 -16.47 -27.91 16.79
CA ILE A 392 -16.38 -29.08 17.66
C ILE A 392 -17.79 -29.43 18.13
N THR A 393 -18.27 -30.64 17.84
CA THR A 393 -19.62 -31.11 18.22
C THR A 393 -19.52 -32.32 19.14
N ALA A 394 -20.10 -32.24 20.34
CA ALA A 394 -20.00 -33.30 21.34
C ALA A 394 -20.63 -34.61 20.85
N VAL A 395 -21.86 -34.50 20.31
CA VAL A 395 -22.60 -35.60 19.71
C VAL A 395 -23.36 -35.09 18.49
N HIS A 396 -23.10 -35.68 17.32
CA HIS A 396 -23.85 -35.45 16.10
C HIS A 396 -24.56 -36.75 15.66
N TYR A 397 -25.88 -36.77 15.82
CA TYR A 397 -26.77 -37.83 15.34
C TYR A 397 -27.31 -37.48 13.95
N THR A 398 -27.21 -38.42 13.01
CA THR A 398 -27.75 -38.31 11.65
C THR A 398 -28.61 -39.54 11.35
N ASP A 399 -29.84 -39.32 10.89
CA ASP A 399 -30.64 -40.36 10.25
C ASP A 399 -30.25 -40.48 8.76
N LEU A 400 -29.76 -41.65 8.37
CA LEU A 400 -29.34 -41.96 7.00
C LEU A 400 -30.52 -42.36 6.10
N THR A 401 -31.71 -42.58 6.67
CA THR A 401 -32.93 -42.85 5.87
C THR A 401 -33.59 -41.58 5.35
N GLY A 402 -33.20 -40.40 5.84
CA GLY A 402 -33.79 -39.11 5.45
C GLY A 402 -35.23 -38.91 5.93
N THR A 403 -35.64 -39.64 6.97
CA THR A 403 -37.02 -39.65 7.49
C THR A 403 -37.16 -38.77 8.74
N TYR A 404 -36.12 -38.68 9.58
CA TYR A 404 -36.16 -38.05 10.89
C TYR A 404 -35.10 -36.94 11.04
N PRO A 405 -35.32 -35.95 11.94
CA PRO A 405 -34.36 -34.86 12.11
C PRO A 405 -32.99 -35.33 12.59
N SER A 406 -31.93 -34.68 12.09
CA SER A 406 -30.59 -34.77 12.66
C SER A 406 -30.47 -33.89 13.90
N VAL A 407 -29.58 -34.26 14.81
CA VAL A 407 -29.38 -33.59 16.09
C VAL A 407 -27.89 -33.36 16.32
N ALA A 408 -27.51 -32.13 16.66
CA ALA A 408 -26.19 -31.80 17.17
C ALA A 408 -26.31 -31.27 18.60
N LEU A 409 -25.69 -31.96 19.54
CA LEU A 409 -25.64 -31.60 20.97
C LEU A 409 -24.24 -31.11 21.32
N GLY A 410 -24.17 -29.97 22.01
CA GLY A 410 -22.94 -29.32 22.45
C GLY A 410 -22.03 -28.94 21.28
N THR A 411 -22.23 -27.76 20.71
CA THR A 411 -21.40 -27.26 19.62
C THR A 411 -20.54 -26.09 20.07
N VAL A 412 -19.25 -26.12 19.78
CA VAL A 412 -18.27 -25.06 20.06
C VAL A 412 -17.54 -24.70 18.77
N ARG A 413 -17.65 -23.45 18.31
CA ARG A 413 -16.73 -22.90 17.30
C ARG A 413 -15.51 -22.36 18.03
N TRP A 414 -14.44 -23.15 18.04
CA TRP A 414 -13.16 -22.77 18.60
C TRP A 414 -12.25 -22.21 17.50
N SER A 415 -11.51 -21.16 17.82
CA SER A 415 -10.43 -20.63 16.99
C SER A 415 -9.16 -20.61 17.82
N ALA A 416 -8.01 -20.86 17.19
CA ALA A 416 -6.73 -20.72 17.88
C ALA A 416 -6.61 -19.30 18.45
N PRO A 417 -6.22 -19.13 19.73
CA PRO A 417 -5.96 -17.80 20.27
C PRO A 417 -4.85 -17.14 19.46
N SER A 418 -5.09 -15.91 19.00
CA SER A 418 -4.09 -15.13 18.28
C SER A 418 -2.83 -14.99 19.15
N THR A 419 -1.72 -15.58 18.70
CA THR A 419 -0.42 -15.44 19.38
C THR A 419 0.18 -14.05 19.21
N VAL A 420 -0.42 -13.23 18.34
CA VAL A 420 -0.35 -11.77 18.43
C VAL A 420 -1.42 -11.33 19.43
N PRO A 421 -1.07 -10.82 20.63
CA PRO A 421 -2.06 -10.16 21.46
C PRO A 421 -2.57 -8.94 20.69
N THR A 422 -3.84 -8.96 20.30
CA THR A 422 -4.55 -7.71 20.00
C THR A 422 -4.63 -6.96 21.33
N PRO A 423 -4.00 -5.79 21.48
CA PRO A 423 -4.22 -4.98 22.66
C PRO A 423 -5.68 -4.54 22.65
N ASP A 424 -6.40 -4.77 23.75
CA ASP A 424 -7.61 -3.99 24.01
C ASP A 424 -7.16 -2.52 24.07
N PRO A 425 -7.76 -1.58 23.31
CA PRO A 425 -7.19 -0.24 23.12
C PRO A 425 -7.41 0.64 24.34
N GLU A 426 -6.64 0.40 25.40
CA GLU A 426 -6.23 1.48 26.29
C GLU A 426 -5.43 2.49 25.43
N PRO A 427 -5.81 3.78 25.39
CA PRO A 427 -5.24 4.76 24.47
C PRO A 427 -3.82 5.12 24.88
N THR A 428 -2.87 4.26 24.53
CA THR A 428 -1.44 4.56 24.55
C THR A 428 -1.19 5.62 23.48
N PRO A 429 -0.63 6.80 23.83
CA PRO A 429 -0.36 7.84 22.83
C PRO A 429 0.60 7.30 21.79
N GLN A 430 0.12 7.08 20.57
CA GLN A 430 0.96 6.65 19.47
C GLN A 430 1.92 7.80 19.16
N PRO A 431 3.25 7.60 19.19
CA PRO A 431 4.19 8.65 18.86
C PRO A 431 3.94 9.06 17.41
N ASP A 432 3.67 10.34 17.26
CA ASP A 432 3.13 10.96 16.07
C ASP A 432 4.14 10.82 14.90
N SER A 433 3.78 10.17 13.79
CA SER A 433 4.72 9.90 12.68
C SER A 433 5.31 11.20 12.13
N PRO A 434 6.63 11.44 12.20
CA PRO A 434 7.20 12.76 11.90
C PRO A 434 6.93 13.19 10.45
N LEU A 435 6.90 14.49 10.22
CA LEU A 435 6.93 15.10 8.90
C LEU A 435 8.08 14.49 8.07
N PRO A 436 7.85 14.22 6.77
CA PRO A 436 8.92 13.77 5.89
C PRO A 436 10.00 14.86 5.77
N SER A 437 11.23 14.47 5.43
CA SER A 437 12.37 15.39 5.28
C SER A 437 12.02 16.67 4.51
N ARG A 438 12.35 17.84 5.09
CA ARG A 438 12.15 19.17 4.49
C ARG A 438 13.40 20.02 4.57
N TYR A 439 13.55 20.89 3.58
CA TYR A 439 14.37 22.09 3.67
C TYR A 439 13.46 23.25 4.10
N ALA A 440 13.93 24.08 5.02
CA ALA A 440 13.24 25.31 5.42
C ALA A 440 14.23 26.48 5.36
N TYR A 441 13.84 27.59 4.73
CA TYR A 441 14.70 28.77 4.59
C TYR A 441 13.89 30.07 4.54
N ALA A 442 14.50 31.14 5.06
CA ALA A 442 13.81 32.42 5.22
C ALA A 442 13.76 33.25 3.93
N LEU A 443 14.84 33.25 3.13
CA LEU A 443 14.89 33.98 1.85
C LEU A 443 15.88 33.34 0.87
N SER A 444 15.52 33.28 -0.42
CA SER A 444 16.44 33.01 -1.53
C SER A 444 16.07 33.87 -2.75
N ALA A 445 17.04 34.40 -3.47
CA ALA A 445 16.82 35.16 -4.69
C ALA A 445 17.82 34.80 -5.81
N SER A 446 17.32 34.72 -7.03
CA SER A 446 18.09 34.52 -8.26
C SER A 446 17.74 35.61 -9.29
N GLY A 447 18.68 35.93 -10.18
CA GLY A 447 18.55 37.03 -11.15
C GLY A 447 19.50 38.18 -10.80
N PRO A 448 19.16 39.45 -11.12
CA PRO A 448 20.05 40.60 -10.90
C PRO A 448 20.39 40.88 -9.42
N SER A 449 19.50 40.53 -8.50
CA SER A 449 19.69 40.62 -7.05
C SER A 449 19.80 39.21 -6.46
N VAL A 450 21.01 38.64 -6.50
CA VAL A 450 21.27 37.29 -5.99
C VAL A 450 21.35 37.28 -4.47
N VAL A 451 20.61 36.37 -3.83
CA VAL A 451 20.74 36.05 -2.41
C VAL A 451 20.71 34.54 -2.25
N SER A 452 21.83 33.93 -1.85
CA SER A 452 21.89 32.50 -1.51
C SER A 452 20.92 32.16 -0.37
N PRO A 453 20.37 30.93 -0.28
CA PRO A 453 19.38 30.57 0.74
C PRO A 453 19.81 30.89 2.18
N VAL A 454 19.09 31.81 2.83
CA VAL A 454 19.43 32.29 4.19
C VAL A 454 18.58 31.60 5.25
N ALA A 455 19.20 31.34 6.41
CA ALA A 455 18.65 30.54 7.50
C ALA A 455 18.21 29.13 7.02
N LEU A 456 18.99 28.51 6.13
CA LEU A 456 18.68 27.21 5.54
C LEU A 456 18.86 26.06 6.56
N VAL A 457 17.75 25.51 7.05
CA VAL A 457 17.72 24.27 7.83
C VAL A 457 17.56 23.09 6.87
N THR A 458 18.49 22.15 6.91
CA THR A 458 18.48 20.92 6.08
C THR A 458 17.82 19.74 6.81
N PRO A 459 17.37 18.69 6.09
CA PRO A 459 16.87 17.45 6.69
C PRO A 459 17.85 16.81 7.69
N ASP A 460 19.15 16.77 7.36
CA ASP A 460 20.16 16.11 8.20
C ASP A 460 20.39 16.85 9.52
N ALA A 461 20.33 18.18 9.51
CA ALA A 461 20.40 18.99 10.72
C ALA A 461 19.20 18.73 11.65
N ALA A 462 17.99 18.59 11.07
CA ALA A 462 16.79 18.24 11.83
C ALA A 462 16.85 16.81 12.41
N ALA A 463 17.36 15.85 11.63
CA ALA A 463 17.56 14.47 12.10
C ALA A 463 18.55 14.39 13.27
N ALA A 464 19.65 15.16 13.23
CA ALA A 464 20.63 15.23 14.32
C ALA A 464 20.05 15.85 15.61
N ALA A 465 19.19 16.88 15.47
CA ALA A 465 18.48 17.48 16.61
C ALA A 465 17.48 16.50 17.24
N ALA A 466 16.71 15.76 16.43
CA ALA A 466 15.79 14.74 16.89
C ALA A 466 16.49 13.54 17.56
N ALA A 467 17.67 13.12 17.05
CA ALA A 467 18.48 12.08 17.67
C ALA A 467 19.00 12.51 19.06
N SER A 468 19.42 13.78 19.19
CA SER A 468 19.92 14.35 20.45
C SER A 468 18.84 14.44 21.54
N ALA A 469 17.58 14.71 21.15
CA ALA A 469 16.43 14.71 22.06
C ALA A 469 16.03 13.31 22.55
N LYS A 470 16.46 12.24 21.87
CA LYS A 470 16.07 10.85 22.16
C LYS A 470 17.07 10.10 23.07
N ALA A 471 18.04 10.78 23.67
CA ALA A 471 19.04 10.18 24.55
C ALA A 471 18.66 10.30 26.05
N PRO A 472 18.11 9.26 26.70
CA PRO A 472 17.89 9.26 28.14
C PRO A 472 19.22 9.06 28.89
N ASN A 473 19.52 9.96 29.85
CA ASN A 473 20.52 9.84 30.92
C ASN A 473 21.70 8.88 30.65
N ALA A 474 22.68 9.32 29.85
CA ALA A 474 24.04 8.78 29.95
C ALA A 474 24.69 9.36 31.22
N VAL A 475 25.12 8.48 32.13
CA VAL A 475 25.69 8.84 33.44
C VAL A 475 26.92 9.75 33.27
N ALA A 476 26.83 10.98 33.76
CA ALA A 476 27.98 11.84 33.95
C ALA A 476 28.76 11.38 35.19
N ASN A 477 29.97 10.84 34.98
CA ASN A 477 30.93 10.61 36.04
C ASN A 477 32.11 11.59 35.87
N SER A 478 32.18 12.56 36.79
CA SER A 478 33.37 13.31 37.29
C SER A 478 34.65 13.31 36.44
N ASP A 479 35.22 14.46 36.09
CA ASP A 479 36.00 15.25 37.07
C ASP A 479 36.10 16.76 36.81
N VAL A 480 35.95 17.54 37.90
CA VAL A 480 36.79 18.66 38.41
C VAL A 480 37.55 19.51 37.35
N VAL A 481 37.34 20.83 37.18
CA VAL A 481 37.62 21.96 38.12
C VAL A 481 36.68 23.17 37.89
N ARG A 482 36.33 23.90 38.96
CA ARG A 482 35.91 25.32 38.96
C ARG A 482 36.78 26.08 39.98
N PRO A 483 37.21 27.33 39.70
CA PRO A 483 36.66 28.51 40.40
C PRO A 483 36.41 29.68 39.42
N ASP A 484 35.22 30.31 39.40
CA ASP A 484 34.89 31.62 40.01
C ASP A 484 35.32 32.81 39.12
N THR A 485 34.49 33.83 38.86
CA THR A 485 33.85 34.73 39.84
C THR A 485 32.41 35.20 39.48
N ALA A 486 31.73 35.77 40.46
CA ALA A 486 30.46 36.54 40.37
C ALA A 486 30.62 37.85 39.54
N SER A 487 29.58 38.64 39.19
CA SER A 487 28.39 39.00 39.98
C SER A 487 27.21 39.59 39.15
N SER A 488 25.99 39.47 39.71
CA SER A 488 24.83 40.41 39.76
C SER A 488 24.76 41.64 38.83
N GLU A 489 23.62 42.16 38.35
CA GLU A 489 22.16 41.90 38.44
C GLU A 489 21.55 42.81 37.33
N THR A 490 20.46 42.53 36.62
CA THR A 490 19.06 42.63 37.07
C THR A 490 18.17 42.28 35.87
N ALA A 491 17.16 41.42 36.01
CA ALA A 491 16.14 41.22 34.97
C ALA A 491 14.78 40.89 35.60
N SER A 492 13.76 41.68 35.28
CA SER A 492 12.41 41.55 35.82
C SER A 492 11.54 40.62 34.98
N SER A 493 10.88 39.67 35.66
CA SER A 493 9.60 39.02 35.30
C SER A 493 9.09 39.18 33.86
N ALA A 494 9.36 38.18 33.03
CA ALA A 494 8.41 37.68 32.05
C ALA A 494 8.31 36.17 32.24
N ALA A 495 7.10 35.64 32.40
CA ALA A 495 6.91 34.20 32.59
C ALA A 495 7.15 33.47 31.26
N SER A 496 8.22 32.67 31.18
CA SER A 496 8.39 31.68 30.12
C SER A 496 7.38 30.54 30.32
N PRO A 497 6.61 30.14 29.31
CA PRO A 497 5.87 28.87 29.36
C PRO A 497 6.84 27.68 29.26
N ASP A 498 6.42 26.56 29.84
CA ASP A 498 7.28 25.43 30.18
C ASP A 498 7.88 24.63 29.01
N ALA A 499 9.03 24.02 29.32
CA ALA A 499 9.64 22.82 28.77
C ALA A 499 8.92 22.07 27.61
N ALA A 500 9.16 22.49 26.37
CA ALA A 500 8.89 21.68 25.17
C ALA A 500 9.97 21.80 24.06
N THR A 501 11.08 22.51 24.31
CA THR A 501 11.97 23.04 23.26
C THR A 501 13.27 22.26 23.07
N LEU A 502 13.22 20.93 23.07
CA LEU A 502 14.39 20.05 22.84
C LEU A 502 14.11 19.11 21.65
N GLY A 503 14.63 19.46 20.47
CA GLY A 503 14.56 18.60 19.27
C GLY A 503 14.49 19.29 17.91
N ALA A 504 14.34 20.62 17.85
CA ALA A 504 14.28 21.37 16.59
C ALA A 504 15.65 21.90 16.15
N ALA A 505 15.99 21.76 14.87
CA ALA A 505 17.07 22.52 14.27
C ALA A 505 16.54 23.92 13.90
N GLN A 506 17.15 24.98 14.46
CA GLN A 506 16.74 26.37 14.24
C GLN A 506 17.93 27.23 13.80
N LEU A 507 17.71 28.12 12.83
CA LEU A 507 18.67 29.12 12.38
C LEU A 507 18.00 30.50 12.33
N GLU A 508 18.77 31.53 12.67
CA GLU A 508 18.33 32.92 12.66
C GLU A 508 19.43 33.82 12.07
N VAL A 509 19.01 34.78 11.24
CA VAL A 509 19.85 35.84 10.67
C VAL A 509 19.13 37.18 10.85
N ALA A 510 19.77 38.12 11.55
CA ALA A 510 19.13 39.37 11.95
C ALA A 510 18.72 40.27 10.76
N THR A 511 19.56 40.32 9.72
CA THR A 511 19.34 41.13 8.51
C THR A 511 19.89 40.40 7.28
N VAL A 512 19.15 40.46 6.18
CA VAL A 512 19.47 39.88 4.88
C VAL A 512 19.30 40.96 3.82
N THR A 513 20.30 41.19 2.97
CA THR A 513 20.19 42.11 1.83
C THR A 513 20.86 41.55 0.58
N ASP A 514 20.56 42.12 -0.59
CA ASP A 514 21.32 41.92 -1.84
C ASP A 514 22.58 42.80 -1.93
N GLY A 515 23.13 43.21 -0.78
CA GLY A 515 24.34 44.04 -0.70
C GLY A 515 24.10 45.47 -1.16
N VAL A 516 24.82 45.89 -2.21
CA VAL A 516 24.84 47.29 -2.71
C VAL A 516 23.69 47.64 -3.66
N ALA A 517 22.96 46.65 -4.16
CA ALA A 517 21.86 46.88 -5.10
C ALA A 517 20.61 47.44 -4.40
N GLY A 518 20.41 47.11 -3.11
CA GLY A 518 19.34 47.66 -2.27
C GLY A 518 17.93 47.27 -2.71
N GLN A 519 17.79 46.23 -3.54
CA GLN A 519 16.50 45.78 -4.03
C GLN A 519 15.88 44.70 -3.14
N ILE A 520 16.66 44.08 -2.26
CA ILE A 520 16.17 43.07 -1.32
C ILE A 520 16.65 43.45 0.07
N SER A 521 15.72 43.57 1.02
CA SER A 521 15.98 43.73 2.44
C SER A 521 14.99 42.90 3.24
N ALA A 522 15.48 42.10 4.18
CA ALA A 522 14.66 41.37 5.13
C ALA A 522 15.30 41.36 6.53
N THR A 523 14.48 41.41 7.58
CA THR A 523 14.94 41.36 8.98
C THR A 523 14.24 40.27 9.76
N GLY A 524 14.90 39.73 10.80
CA GLY A 524 14.36 38.66 11.62
C GLY A 524 14.14 37.36 10.82
N ALA A 525 15.08 37.05 9.92
CA ALA A 525 15.00 35.90 9.04
C ALA A 525 15.27 34.61 9.83
N ARG A 526 14.25 33.76 9.99
CA ARG A 526 14.29 32.57 10.85
C ARG A 526 13.74 31.36 10.10
N ALA A 527 14.32 30.20 10.33
CA ALA A 527 13.69 28.94 9.98
C ALA A 527 13.94 27.89 11.07
N SER A 528 13.00 26.96 11.20
CA SER A 528 13.13 25.79 12.05
C SER A 528 12.56 24.55 11.38
N ASN A 529 13.13 23.40 11.68
CA ASN A 529 12.57 22.11 11.31
C ASN A 529 12.60 21.17 12.52
N ALA A 530 11.45 20.60 12.84
CA ALA A 530 11.21 19.70 13.96
C ALA A 530 10.36 18.51 13.49
N ALA A 531 10.30 17.46 14.32
CA ALA A 531 9.61 16.21 13.99
C ALA A 531 8.20 16.42 13.41
N ASP A 532 7.39 17.31 13.97
CA ASP A 532 5.98 17.48 13.60
C ASP A 532 5.65 18.83 12.96
N THR A 533 6.63 19.72 12.84
CA THR A 533 6.43 21.09 12.31
C THR A 533 7.71 21.64 11.70
N ALA A 534 7.60 22.22 10.50
CA ALA A 534 8.61 23.09 9.92
C ALA A 534 8.08 24.54 9.89
N THR A 535 8.93 25.53 10.16
CA THR A 535 8.56 26.95 10.05
C THR A 535 9.61 27.75 9.29
N ALA A 536 9.17 28.77 8.56
CA ALA A 536 10.03 29.76 7.93
C ALA A 536 9.40 31.15 8.08
N GLN A 537 10.18 32.15 8.50
CA GLN A 537 9.67 33.41 9.03
C GLN A 537 10.58 34.59 8.68
N VAL A 538 9.98 35.76 8.46
CA VAL A 538 10.64 37.06 8.23
C VAL A 538 9.81 38.16 8.89
N ASP A 539 10.39 38.93 9.81
CA ASP A 539 9.66 39.95 10.58
C ASP A 539 9.39 41.23 9.77
N SER A 540 10.26 41.57 8.81
CA SER A 540 10.02 42.63 7.82
C SER A 540 10.67 42.27 6.48
N LEU A 541 9.97 42.54 5.38
CA LEU A 541 10.41 42.30 4.01
C LEU A 541 10.20 43.56 3.17
N THR A 542 11.22 43.94 2.41
CA THR A 542 11.16 44.94 1.35
C THR A 542 11.82 44.39 0.09
N LEU A 543 11.06 44.26 -1.00
CA LEU A 543 11.55 43.89 -2.33
C LEU A 543 11.31 45.05 -3.30
N TYR A 544 12.27 45.31 -4.18
CA TYR A 544 12.26 46.28 -5.28
C TYR A 544 11.58 47.64 -4.97
N PRO A 545 12.03 48.36 -3.91
CA PRO A 545 11.38 49.58 -3.44
C PRO A 545 11.40 50.69 -4.50
N GLY A 546 10.28 51.42 -4.63
CA GLY A 546 10.09 52.46 -5.63
C GLY A 546 9.80 51.94 -7.05
N SER A 547 9.45 50.66 -7.19
CA SER A 547 9.13 50.04 -8.48
C SER A 547 7.74 49.37 -8.46
N SER A 548 7.19 49.04 -9.63
CA SER A 548 5.95 48.23 -9.71
C SER A 548 6.19 46.71 -9.53
N LEU A 549 7.25 46.36 -8.80
CA LEU A 549 7.48 45.04 -8.18
C LEU A 549 7.60 45.18 -6.65
N GLU A 550 7.27 46.36 -6.10
CA GLU A 550 7.46 46.65 -4.69
C GLU A 550 6.60 45.75 -3.81
N VAL A 551 7.26 45.01 -2.92
CA VAL A 551 6.62 44.22 -1.86
C VAL A 551 7.14 44.75 -0.53
N SER A 552 6.25 45.27 0.30
CA SER A 552 6.57 45.69 1.66
C SER A 552 5.62 44.96 2.61
N LEU A 553 6.11 43.92 3.29
CA LEU A 553 5.29 43.06 4.17
C LEU A 553 5.97 42.87 5.53
N SER A 554 5.16 42.74 6.58
CA SER A 554 5.65 42.49 7.94
C SER A 554 5.20 41.14 8.48
N ASN A 555 5.91 40.59 9.47
CA ASN A 555 5.56 39.37 10.20
C ASN A 555 5.11 38.20 9.31
N ILE A 556 5.84 37.93 8.22
CA ILE A 556 5.58 36.78 7.35
C ILE A 556 5.95 35.52 8.13
N ARG A 557 4.99 34.65 8.40
CA ARG A 557 5.23 33.38 9.09
C ARG A 557 4.53 32.25 8.35
N VAL A 558 5.31 31.26 7.92
CA VAL A 558 4.82 30.04 7.30
C VAL A 558 5.08 28.88 8.25
N ALA A 559 4.07 28.05 8.47
CA ALA A 559 4.17 26.82 9.23
C ALA A 559 3.61 25.65 8.39
N LEU A 560 4.37 24.57 8.28
CA LEU A 560 3.93 23.30 7.72
C LEU A 560 3.78 22.29 8.86
N THR A 561 2.60 21.68 8.94
CA THR A 561 2.25 20.61 9.89
C THR A 561 1.68 19.42 9.11
N LYS A 562 1.40 18.30 9.79
CA LYS A 562 0.82 17.10 9.15
C LYS A 562 -0.58 17.32 8.58
N THR A 563 -1.33 18.26 9.15
CA THR A 563 -2.71 18.57 8.73
C THR A 563 -2.79 19.62 7.63
N GLY A 564 -1.68 20.29 7.31
CA GLY A 564 -1.60 21.29 6.25
C GLY A 564 -0.58 22.39 6.53
N ALA A 565 -0.53 23.38 5.63
CA ALA A 565 0.30 24.57 5.77
C ALA A 565 -0.53 25.84 5.94
N THR A 566 -0.10 26.70 6.84
CA THR A 566 -0.66 28.03 7.07
C THR A 566 0.39 29.11 6.77
N MET A 567 -0.08 30.27 6.30
CA MET A 567 0.72 31.47 6.15
C MET A 567 -0.01 32.62 6.84
N THR A 568 0.68 33.34 7.73
CA THR A 568 0.20 34.61 8.28
C THR A 568 1.14 35.76 7.90
N THR A 569 0.59 36.98 7.94
CA THR A 569 1.31 38.23 7.74
C THR A 569 0.79 39.29 8.71
N GLY A 570 1.65 40.22 9.11
CA GLY A 570 1.27 41.47 9.80
C GLY A 570 0.68 42.52 8.85
N GLY A 571 0.55 42.18 7.56
CA GLY A 571 0.04 43.06 6.52
C GLY A 571 1.14 43.93 5.90
N GLY A 572 0.72 44.75 4.94
CA GLY A 572 1.59 45.66 4.18
C GLY A 572 1.05 45.94 2.78
N THR A 573 1.93 46.07 1.79
CA THR A 573 1.59 46.36 0.39
C THR A 573 2.32 45.46 -0.61
N VAL A 574 1.65 45.17 -1.73
CA VAL A 574 2.22 44.55 -2.93
C VAL A 574 1.75 45.39 -4.13
N ASP A 575 2.67 46.03 -4.84
CA ASP A 575 2.37 46.96 -5.97
C ASP A 575 1.31 48.02 -5.59
N GLY A 576 1.47 48.61 -4.39
CA GLY A 576 0.53 49.57 -3.81
C GLY A 576 -0.82 48.99 -3.35
N GLN A 577 -1.12 47.71 -3.62
CA GLN A 577 -2.32 47.04 -3.11
C GLN A 577 -2.12 46.62 -1.66
N THR A 578 -3.05 46.99 -0.78
CA THR A 578 -2.99 46.64 0.65
C THR A 578 -3.24 45.15 0.87
N ILE A 579 -2.29 44.47 1.51
CA ILE A 579 -2.46 43.12 2.04
C ILE A 579 -2.85 43.24 3.52
N PRO A 580 -4.03 42.71 3.94
CA PRO A 580 -4.46 42.78 5.33
C PRO A 580 -3.59 41.92 6.24
N ALA A 581 -3.51 42.28 7.52
CA ALA A 581 -2.94 41.43 8.55
C ALA A 581 -3.85 40.23 8.83
N GLY A 582 -3.26 39.05 9.06
CA GLY A 582 -3.99 37.81 9.33
C GLY A 582 -3.46 36.62 8.53
N GLU A 583 -4.31 35.60 8.39
CA GLU A 583 -4.04 34.41 7.57
C GLU A 583 -4.30 34.71 6.08
N ILE A 584 -3.40 34.23 5.21
CA ILE A 584 -3.49 34.41 3.77
C ILE A 584 -3.93 33.10 3.12
N ALA A 585 -4.99 33.15 2.30
CA ALA A 585 -5.51 31.98 1.61
C ALA A 585 -4.46 31.37 0.66
N PRO A 586 -4.40 30.03 0.49
CA PRO A 586 -3.46 29.38 -0.41
C PRO A 586 -3.54 29.92 -1.84
N ASN A 587 -2.37 30.11 -2.47
CA ASN A 587 -2.21 30.56 -3.84
C ASN A 587 -2.89 31.92 -4.15
N THR A 588 -2.82 32.86 -3.20
CA THR A 588 -3.32 34.22 -3.40
C THR A 588 -2.42 34.97 -4.38
N VAL A 589 -2.89 35.15 -5.61
CA VAL A 589 -2.14 35.84 -6.67
C VAL A 589 -2.45 37.33 -6.68
N VAL A 590 -1.40 38.16 -6.65
CA VAL A 590 -1.48 39.59 -6.95
C VAL A 590 -1.01 39.81 -8.38
N GLN A 591 -1.92 40.28 -9.24
CA GLN A 591 -1.60 40.62 -10.63
C GLN A 591 -1.05 42.04 -10.73
N LEU A 592 0.06 42.18 -11.46
CA LEU A 592 0.77 43.43 -11.67
C LEU A 592 0.33 44.07 -13.00
N ALA A 593 -0.12 45.32 -12.95
CA ALA A 593 -0.68 45.97 -14.12
C ALA A 593 0.39 46.19 -15.21
N GLY A 594 0.17 45.60 -16.39
CA GLY A 594 1.05 45.77 -17.55
C GLY A 594 2.38 44.99 -17.49
N ARG A 595 2.52 43.98 -16.60
CA ARG A 595 3.72 43.11 -16.52
C ARG A 595 3.38 41.64 -16.68
N SER A 596 4.41 40.86 -17.06
CA SER A 596 4.41 39.39 -17.09
C SER A 596 4.76 38.75 -15.74
N ALA A 597 5.24 39.55 -14.79
CA ALA A 597 5.60 39.12 -13.45
C ALA A 597 4.37 38.71 -12.63
N VAL A 598 4.50 37.64 -11.84
CA VAL A 598 3.44 37.12 -10.96
C VAL A 598 3.97 37.07 -9.53
N ILE A 599 3.21 37.66 -8.60
CA ILE A 599 3.48 37.55 -7.16
C ILE A 599 2.42 36.63 -6.56
N THR A 600 2.85 35.51 -5.98
CA THR A 600 1.96 34.57 -5.30
C THR A 600 2.27 34.54 -3.81
N LEU A 601 1.26 34.83 -3.00
CA LEU A 601 1.29 34.67 -1.55
C LEU A 601 0.72 33.30 -1.17
N ASN A 602 1.31 32.67 -0.15
CA ASN A 602 0.99 31.31 0.30
C ASN A 602 0.97 30.31 -0.88
N LEU A 603 2.00 30.32 -1.72
CA LEU A 603 2.14 29.39 -2.83
C LEU A 603 2.26 27.97 -2.25
N GLN A 604 1.28 27.12 -2.51
CA GLN A 604 1.24 25.73 -2.07
C GLN A 604 1.27 24.82 -3.30
N LYS A 605 2.28 23.94 -3.38
CA LYS A 605 2.53 23.10 -4.56
C LYS A 605 2.93 21.69 -4.15
N GLY A 606 2.38 20.70 -4.86
CA GLY A 606 2.63 19.27 -4.63
C GLY A 606 1.61 18.63 -3.70
N ALA A 607 1.85 17.38 -3.33
CA ALA A 607 1.03 16.61 -2.40
C ALA A 607 1.92 15.65 -1.58
N ALA A 608 1.46 15.28 -0.38
CA ALA A 608 2.15 14.37 0.54
C ALA A 608 3.65 14.71 0.71
N ASP A 609 4.54 13.77 0.43
CA ASP A 609 5.99 13.91 0.64
C ASP A 609 6.62 14.99 -0.25
N GLY A 610 6.01 15.31 -1.40
CA GLY A 610 6.42 16.38 -2.31
C GLY A 610 5.72 17.72 -2.06
N PHE A 611 4.99 17.88 -0.95
CA PHE A 611 4.32 19.14 -0.63
C PHE A 611 5.32 20.23 -0.24
N SER A 612 5.14 21.42 -0.81
CA SER A 612 5.94 22.62 -0.58
C SER A 612 5.05 23.83 -0.36
N VAL A 613 5.48 24.74 0.52
CA VAL A 613 4.82 26.02 0.78
C VAL A 613 5.84 27.15 0.72
N THR A 614 5.48 28.27 0.12
CA THR A 614 6.30 29.49 0.08
C THR A 614 5.42 30.70 0.42
N GLY A 615 5.84 31.49 1.41
CA GLY A 615 5.09 32.66 1.86
C GLY A 615 4.95 33.72 0.78
N VAL A 616 6.04 34.04 0.08
CA VAL A 616 6.04 34.95 -1.09
C VAL A 616 6.92 34.34 -2.19
N ASP A 617 6.33 33.99 -3.34
CA ASP A 617 7.06 33.66 -4.58
C ASP A 617 6.82 34.81 -5.58
N VAL A 618 7.87 35.60 -5.82
CA VAL A 618 7.92 36.60 -6.90
C VAL A 618 8.58 35.92 -8.09
N ASN A 619 7.84 35.78 -9.20
CA ASN A 619 8.32 35.16 -10.42
C ASN A 619 8.26 36.17 -11.58
N ASP A 620 9.41 36.75 -11.92
CA ASP A 620 9.61 37.65 -13.06
C ASP A 620 10.71 37.12 -14.00
N MET A 621 10.64 35.83 -14.33
CA MET A 621 11.59 35.18 -15.24
C MET A 621 11.51 35.69 -16.69
N LEU A 622 10.43 36.38 -17.07
CA LEU A 622 10.22 36.96 -18.41
C LEU A 622 10.53 38.45 -18.50
N GLY A 623 10.59 39.18 -17.38
CA GLY A 623 11.03 40.57 -17.30
C GLY A 623 12.49 40.66 -16.84
N LEU A 624 12.71 40.76 -15.53
CA LEU A 624 14.04 40.89 -14.93
C LEU A 624 14.88 39.61 -14.93
N GLY A 625 14.34 38.46 -15.35
CA GLY A 625 14.99 37.16 -15.18
C GLY A 625 15.10 36.76 -13.70
N ALA A 626 14.21 37.32 -12.86
CA ALA A 626 14.33 37.28 -11.41
C ALA A 626 13.33 36.32 -10.78
N ARG A 627 13.76 35.63 -9.72
CA ARG A 627 12.88 34.89 -8.83
C ARG A 627 13.28 35.12 -7.38
N VAL A 628 12.32 35.49 -6.54
CA VAL A 628 12.50 35.64 -5.09
C VAL A 628 11.53 34.73 -4.37
N ARG A 629 12.03 33.96 -3.40
CA ARG A 629 11.22 33.14 -2.49
C ARG A 629 11.50 33.55 -1.05
N VAL A 630 10.43 33.82 -0.30
CA VAL A 630 10.49 34.24 1.10
C VAL A 630 9.61 33.31 1.94
N ALA A 631 10.11 32.93 3.12
CA ALA A 631 9.50 31.98 4.05
C ALA A 631 9.09 30.67 3.34
N ALA A 632 10.08 29.90 2.90
CA ALA A 632 9.88 28.71 2.09
C ALA A 632 10.18 27.42 2.87
N ILE A 633 9.33 26.41 2.65
CA ILE A 633 9.49 25.04 3.14
C ILE A 633 9.29 24.12 1.94
N THR A 634 10.33 23.39 1.55
CA THR A 634 10.38 22.59 0.32
C THR A 634 10.78 21.15 0.59
N ALA A 635 10.29 20.23 -0.25
CA ALA A 635 10.75 18.83 -0.24
C ALA A 635 12.16 18.72 -0.84
N ASP A 636 12.41 19.42 -1.95
CA ASP A 636 13.69 19.51 -2.62
C ASP A 636 14.60 20.57 -2.00
N ALA A 637 15.92 20.41 -2.18
CA ALA A 637 16.90 21.43 -1.80
C ALA A 637 16.68 22.71 -2.62
N PRO A 638 16.86 23.92 -2.03
CA PRO A 638 16.81 25.14 -2.80
C PRO A 638 17.96 25.22 -3.80
N ASP A 639 17.68 25.71 -5.01
CA ASP A 639 18.70 26.00 -6.01
C ASP A 639 19.76 26.95 -5.43
N VAL A 640 21.04 26.57 -5.50
CA VAL A 640 22.15 27.45 -5.13
C VAL A 640 22.48 28.31 -6.36
N PRO A 641 22.23 29.64 -6.34
CA PRO A 641 22.45 30.47 -7.50
C PRO A 641 23.95 30.62 -7.77
N THR A 642 24.40 30.16 -8.94
CA THR A 642 25.72 30.51 -9.47
C THR A 642 25.74 31.99 -9.84
N PRO A 643 26.73 32.78 -9.41
CA PRO A 643 26.84 34.19 -9.81
C PRO A 643 26.90 34.32 -11.34
N VAL A 644 25.96 35.09 -11.90
CA VAL A 644 25.99 35.48 -13.32
C VAL A 644 26.88 36.70 -13.49
N ASP A 645 27.89 36.58 -14.34
CA ASP A 645 28.77 37.69 -14.73
C ASP A 645 27.97 38.72 -15.57
N PRO A 646 27.89 40.01 -15.16
CA PRO A 646 27.05 40.99 -15.84
C PRO A 646 27.69 41.56 -17.12
N GLY A 647 27.67 40.78 -18.21
CA GLY A 647 27.99 41.25 -19.57
C GLY A 647 27.77 40.15 -20.63
N THR A 648 27.29 40.42 -21.84
CA THR A 648 27.04 41.70 -22.55
C THR A 648 25.81 41.59 -23.47
N GLY A 649 25.06 42.67 -23.63
CA GLY A 649 23.94 42.76 -24.60
C GLY A 649 24.39 42.74 -26.08
N PRO A 650 23.47 42.47 -27.03
CA PRO A 650 23.83 41.97 -28.36
C PRO A 650 24.13 43.06 -29.40
N GLY A 651 25.11 42.80 -30.27
CA GLY A 651 25.41 43.64 -31.44
C GLY A 651 26.23 42.93 -32.53
N SER A 652 25.65 42.82 -33.72
CA SER A 652 26.27 42.73 -35.07
C SER A 652 27.60 41.97 -35.28
N GLY A 653 27.59 40.97 -36.17
CA GLY A 653 28.80 40.20 -36.53
C GLY A 653 29.65 40.75 -37.69
N SER A 654 30.38 39.83 -38.32
CA SER A 654 31.36 39.97 -39.44
C SER A 654 32.81 40.28 -39.06
N GLY A 655 33.76 39.55 -39.67
CA GLY A 655 35.18 39.93 -39.74
C GLY A 655 36.21 39.08 -38.98
N SER A 656 36.56 37.91 -39.53
CA SER A 656 37.97 37.44 -39.54
C SER A 656 38.57 37.87 -40.90
N PRO A 657 39.90 38.07 -41.12
CA PRO A 657 41.02 37.46 -40.38
C PRO A 657 42.28 38.36 -40.16
N GLY A 658 43.35 37.80 -39.55
CA GLY A 658 44.72 38.04 -40.05
C GLY A 658 45.84 38.45 -39.07
N THR A 659 46.71 37.49 -38.76
CA THR A 659 48.20 37.60 -38.67
C THR A 659 48.89 38.66 -37.78
N GLY A 660 49.76 38.20 -36.85
CA GLY A 660 50.69 39.10 -36.14
C GLY A 660 51.54 38.52 -35.00
N THR A 661 52.26 37.42 -35.19
CA THR A 661 53.52 37.13 -34.43
C THR A 661 54.69 37.89 -35.06
N PRO A 662 55.85 38.13 -34.39
CA PRO A 662 56.49 37.37 -33.28
C PRO A 662 56.86 38.31 -32.08
N GLU A 663 57.77 38.09 -31.11
CA GLU A 663 58.93 37.18 -30.92
C GLU A 663 59.10 36.59 -29.49
N THR A 664 59.80 35.46 -29.45
CA THR A 664 60.67 34.83 -28.44
C THR A 664 60.73 35.30 -26.96
N GLY A 665 60.70 34.30 -26.06
CA GLY A 665 61.28 34.36 -24.71
C GLY A 665 61.18 33.02 -23.97
N SER A 666 62.22 32.16 -24.05
CA SER A 666 62.21 30.84 -23.38
C SER A 666 62.63 30.90 -21.91
N GLY A 667 61.93 30.17 -21.04
CA GLY A 667 62.30 29.94 -19.64
C GLY A 667 61.46 28.83 -19.01
N SER A 668 62.08 27.69 -18.70
CA SER A 668 61.38 26.45 -18.31
C SER A 668 60.92 26.42 -16.84
N GLY A 669 59.75 25.81 -16.59
CA GLY A 669 59.27 25.40 -15.26
C GLY A 669 57.97 24.61 -15.39
N SER A 670 57.89 23.41 -14.79
CA SER A 670 56.77 22.47 -14.99
C SER A 670 56.13 22.05 -13.66
N GLY A 671 54.79 21.99 -13.64
CA GLY A 671 53.97 21.51 -12.52
C GLY A 671 53.87 22.47 -11.33
N SER A 672 52.89 22.33 -10.42
CA SER A 672 51.67 21.52 -10.41
C SER A 672 50.85 21.87 -9.16
N GLY A 673 49.52 22.00 -9.28
CA GLY A 673 48.58 21.90 -8.16
C GLY A 673 48.50 23.09 -7.19
N GLY A 674 47.33 23.71 -7.13
CA GLY A 674 46.90 24.47 -5.95
C GLY A 674 45.79 23.70 -5.23
N GLU A 675 45.81 23.72 -3.90
CA GLU A 675 44.63 23.97 -3.05
C GLU A 675 45.07 24.06 -1.58
N LEU A 676 44.70 25.15 -0.91
CA LEU A 676 44.89 25.32 0.53
C LEU A 676 43.64 25.97 1.13
N GLY A 677 43.02 25.24 2.06
CA GLY A 677 42.76 25.73 3.41
C GLY A 677 41.72 26.83 3.63
N ASN A 678 40.63 26.45 4.30
CA ASN A 678 39.71 27.30 5.07
C ASN A 678 40.37 28.47 5.82
N GLY A 679 39.65 29.59 5.96
CA GLY A 679 39.94 30.61 6.96
C GLY A 679 38.90 31.74 7.01
N ALA A 680 38.03 31.73 8.02
CA ALA A 680 37.07 32.81 8.30
C ALA A 680 37.62 33.80 9.35
N ILE A 681 37.45 35.11 9.15
CA ILE A 681 37.08 36.20 10.09
C ILE A 681 36.71 37.43 9.19
N GLY A 682 36.02 38.52 9.56
CA GLY A 682 35.61 39.14 10.82
C GLY A 682 35.07 40.57 10.52
N GLN A 683 34.37 41.19 11.47
CA GLN A 683 33.56 42.43 11.32
C GLN A 683 34.36 43.77 11.29
N ASN A 684 33.62 44.88 11.07
CA ASN A 684 33.90 46.32 11.38
C ASN A 684 34.65 47.17 10.32
N PHE A 685 34.38 48.48 10.06
CA PHE A 685 33.37 49.52 10.42
C PHE A 685 33.09 50.35 9.11
N VAL A 686 32.12 51.26 8.91
CA VAL A 686 31.85 52.62 9.50
C VAL A 686 30.58 53.20 8.81
N SER A 687 29.87 54.16 9.43
CA SER A 687 28.86 55.06 8.79
C SER A 687 29.17 56.53 9.15
N PRO A 688 28.51 57.60 8.62
CA PRO A 688 27.51 57.71 7.53
C PRO A 688 27.77 58.89 6.53
N GLN A 689 26.98 59.03 5.46
CA GLN A 689 26.48 60.35 4.97
C GLN A 689 25.35 60.22 3.93
N ALA A 690 24.55 61.28 3.76
CA ALA A 690 23.29 61.26 3.01
C ALA A 690 23.29 62.14 1.74
N SER A 691 22.29 61.90 0.87
CA SER A 691 21.76 62.76 -0.22
C SER A 691 22.17 62.40 -1.66
N SER A 692 21.25 61.82 -2.44
CA SER A 692 20.44 62.57 -3.44
C SER A 692 19.79 61.64 -4.48
N THR A 693 18.55 61.96 -4.86
CA THR A 693 17.76 61.26 -5.88
C THR A 693 18.14 61.67 -7.30
N ARG A 694 18.16 60.70 -8.23
CA ARG A 694 17.96 60.94 -9.68
C ARG A 694 17.10 59.83 -10.31
N PRO A 695 16.19 60.16 -11.24
CA PRO A 695 15.26 59.20 -11.83
C PRO A 695 15.88 58.35 -12.95
N LEU A 696 15.21 57.25 -13.30
CA LEU A 696 15.54 56.41 -14.45
C LEU A 696 15.43 57.17 -15.78
N ALA A 697 16.20 56.70 -16.77
CA ALA A 697 16.12 57.20 -18.14
C ALA A 697 14.86 56.72 -18.86
N ASP A 698 14.27 57.62 -19.64
CA ASP A 698 13.06 57.40 -20.43
C ASP A 698 13.42 56.75 -21.78
N THR A 699 12.71 55.68 -22.19
CA THR A 699 12.87 55.06 -23.52
C THR A 699 11.52 54.79 -24.19
N GLY A 700 10.88 55.88 -24.62
CA GLY A 700 10.26 56.02 -25.94
C GLY A 700 9.34 54.90 -26.43
N MET A 701 8.03 55.12 -26.29
CA MET A 701 7.04 54.46 -27.14
C MET A 701 7.26 54.80 -28.63
N SER A 702 7.17 53.79 -29.49
CA SER A 702 6.92 53.96 -30.92
C SER A 702 5.51 53.52 -31.25
N THR A 703 4.67 54.44 -31.71
CA THR A 703 3.28 54.19 -32.10
C THR A 703 3.14 54.12 -33.63
N ALA A 704 2.56 53.03 -34.15
CA ALA A 704 1.84 53.06 -35.43
C ALA A 704 0.77 51.94 -35.49
N PRO A 705 -0.38 52.13 -36.17
CA PRO A 705 -1.58 51.32 -35.95
C PRO A 705 -2.01 50.45 -37.14
N LEU A 706 -2.93 49.51 -36.92
CA LEU A 706 -3.99 49.13 -37.87
C LEU A 706 -5.17 48.50 -37.11
N ALA A 707 -6.36 48.54 -37.71
CA ALA A 707 -7.65 48.45 -37.01
C ALA A 707 -8.56 47.30 -37.49
N LEU A 708 -9.75 47.22 -36.88
CA LEU A 708 -10.89 46.31 -37.12
C LEU A 708 -10.70 44.86 -36.60
N ALA A 709 -11.75 44.17 -36.09
CA ALA A 709 -13.18 44.51 -36.00
C ALA A 709 -13.82 44.03 -34.68
N ALA A 710 -14.99 44.59 -34.34
CA ALA A 710 -15.78 44.26 -33.16
C ALA A 710 -17.00 43.38 -33.48
N ALA A 711 -17.38 42.50 -32.55
CA ALA A 711 -18.75 42.10 -32.17
C ALA A 711 -18.65 41.05 -31.03
N LEU A 712 -19.14 41.26 -29.80
CA LEU A 712 -20.57 41.18 -29.39
C LEU A 712 -21.21 39.85 -29.87
N SER A 713 -21.65 38.92 -29.01
CA SER A 713 -22.49 39.15 -27.83
C SER A 713 -22.51 37.97 -26.85
N VAL A 714 -22.70 38.29 -25.57
CA VAL A 714 -23.18 37.40 -24.50
C VAL A 714 -24.70 37.21 -24.66
N LEU A 715 -25.25 36.01 -24.41
CA LEU A 715 -26.20 35.73 -23.31
C LEU A 715 -26.80 34.31 -23.38
N ALA A 716 -27.09 33.75 -22.21
CA ALA A 716 -27.70 32.44 -21.99
C ALA A 716 -29.19 32.38 -22.36
N LEU A 717 -29.74 31.17 -22.48
CA LEU A 717 -30.71 30.64 -21.50
C LEU A 717 -31.10 29.17 -21.76
N ALA A 718 -31.64 28.53 -20.72
CA ALA A 718 -32.03 27.12 -20.68
C ALA A 718 -33.47 26.88 -21.16
N THR A 719 -33.90 25.61 -21.04
CA THR A 719 -35.26 25.01 -21.19
C THR A 719 -35.60 24.39 -22.55
N GLY A 720 -36.33 23.26 -22.52
CA GLY A 720 -36.81 22.58 -23.73
C GLY A 720 -36.97 21.07 -23.62
N ALA A 721 -37.73 20.56 -22.64
CA ALA A 721 -38.16 19.16 -22.64
C ALA A 721 -39.41 18.97 -23.52
N GLY A 722 -39.50 17.82 -24.21
CA GLY A 722 -40.79 17.18 -24.52
C GLY A 722 -41.25 17.13 -25.99
N LEU A 723 -41.32 15.90 -26.51
CA LEU A 723 -42.21 15.40 -27.60
C LEU A 723 -42.02 16.05 -29.00
N LEU A 724 -42.00 15.27 -30.09
CA LEU A 724 -43.23 14.75 -30.72
C LEU A 724 -42.97 13.57 -31.69
N LEU A 725 -43.80 12.52 -31.55
CA LEU A 725 -44.42 11.72 -32.63
C LEU A 725 -43.56 10.84 -33.59
N ARG A 726 -44.10 9.81 -34.29
CA ARG A 726 -45.10 8.76 -33.97
C ARG A 726 -45.16 7.73 -35.13
N ARG A 727 -45.07 6.43 -34.81
CA ARG A 727 -45.67 5.25 -35.51
C ARG A 727 -45.78 5.20 -37.06
N ARG A 728 -45.31 4.07 -37.61
CA ARG A 728 -46.06 2.92 -38.21
C ARG A 728 -45.09 1.73 -38.25
N ARG A 729 -45.23 0.57 -37.58
CA ARG A 729 -46.28 -0.48 -37.48
C ARG A 729 -46.76 -1.07 -38.81
N ARG A 730 -46.34 -2.31 -39.12
CA ARG A 730 -47.15 -3.58 -39.16
C ARG A 730 -46.22 -4.79 -39.53
N LEU A 731 -46.27 -5.91 -38.78
CA LEU A 731 -46.83 -7.26 -39.11
C LEU A 731 -46.00 -8.05 -40.16
N THR A 732 -45.83 -9.38 -40.18
CA THR A 732 -46.32 -10.56 -39.40
C THR A 732 -45.38 -11.74 -39.78
N ALA A 733 -44.85 -12.57 -38.87
CA ALA A 733 -45.47 -13.70 -38.16
C ALA A 733 -45.67 -15.02 -38.96
N SER A 734 -44.94 -16.06 -38.56
CA SER A 734 -45.45 -17.39 -38.16
C SER A 734 -44.41 -18.04 -37.24
#